data_AF-A0A7X7XKC5-F1
#
_entry.id   AF-A0A7X7XKC5-F1
#
_cell.length_a   1.000
_cell.length_b   1.000
_cell.length_c   1.000
_cell.angle_alpha   90.00
_cell.angle_beta   90.00
_cell.angle_gamma   90.00
#
_symmetry.space_group_name_H-M   'P 1'
#
loop_
_entity.id
_entity.type
_entity.pdbx_description
1 polymer ?
#
loop_
_entity_poly.entity_id
_entity_poly.type
_entity_poly.pdbx_seq_one_letter_code
_entity_poly.pdbx_strand_id
1 'polypeptide(L)'
;MNDALASDLQLANELTGPEDLRFDLAPARPGDIADLRLKVVSHKPVSLTTIMPHLAALGIEVTDERPSMVETAQGPVRLYDLGFRHAAGIAFDDRAATQRFADALRASYGGVAEADGLTRLVLGADLTWQQVVYLRALSRYLKQAGVNYSQTYIANALTANPEITRALVEVFEVKFDPKRPFADLAARAAAVEVAVGVVEAALENVASLDQDRILRMLLAVIKAIVRTNAFAEDQPGFAFKLLPSNLPLLPEPRPMFEIFVYSTEVQGVHLRFGKVARGGLRWSDRSEDFRTEVLGLVKAQLVKNTVIVPVGAKGGFVPANLPNPAVDRQAWYDAGVSAYKRFVSSLLSLTDNIVDGAIVPPADVLRYDSDDPYLVVAADKGTATFSDFANGISLDRGFWLGDAFASGGSVGYDHKAMGITARGAWESVKRHFFEMGKDCQTEDFTCVGIGDMAGDVFGNGMMLSEHIKLVAAFNHLHVFLDPNPEPATSFAERVRLFNTPRSTWADYNPALISAGGGVFPRTAKSIPVGPEVRAALGLADDVTKMTPNELINAILKAPVDLLWNGGIGTYVKASSETHEDAGDKANDAVRVNGAEVRAKIAGEGGNLGWTQKGRIEYAQNGGRINTDFIDNSAGVDTSDHEVNIKILLAAEVAAGRLTTQERNELLASMTDDVATLVLAHNIDQNIALSCATYRAPAMAPSHEAWMRVMEEHGKLDRGLESLPTTAQMAQRIAAGRGLTRPELCSVLSWTKIWLYEMILDSDLPDDPYLADRLITYFPKALRDRYADRMPEHRLHREIVATVTVNRFVNSQGLTSYFRLSEETSSNIAQIIRAQLAARNIMQIARLEQAMTTKGVDPTADVIVRIQLRRMVERATRWLLGNRRGTLDIKAESAFFQAGVAEVLAHLLELMTARHLAGYEELKAQLLAGGAAPELAHMAAQARYGHMALPIVQTAHRLGRPVMDIARVMFAVAEGLGLDIMFDQVVELPVAGRWDLMAQAALRDDLARLETDITAAVATAAPNEPDADKAVAIWLEQIDGAEGELRTLREITQGPGELARLSVALRTLRAMLA
;
A
#
# COMPACT_ATOMS: atom_id res chain seq x y z
N MET A 1 -36.43 59.95 22.40
CA MET A 1 -37.30 58.77 22.18
C MET A 1 -37.37 58.38 20.70
N ASN A 2 -37.20 59.32 19.75
CA ASN A 2 -37.25 59.03 18.30
C ASN A 2 -36.05 58.23 17.74
N ASP A 3 -34.83 58.38 18.28
CA ASP A 3 -33.64 57.73 17.69
C ASP A 3 -33.61 56.20 17.87
N ALA A 4 -34.11 55.69 19.00
CA ALA A 4 -34.12 54.25 19.27
C ALA A 4 -35.08 53.49 18.33
N LEU A 5 -36.24 54.07 18.04
CA LEU A 5 -37.23 53.51 17.12
C LEU A 5 -36.74 53.58 15.67
N ALA A 6 -36.01 54.63 15.30
CA ALA A 6 -35.40 54.76 13.98
C ALA A 6 -34.32 53.68 13.74
N SER A 7 -33.48 53.42 14.76
CA SER A 7 -32.49 52.33 14.74
C SER A 7 -33.15 50.95 14.61
N ASP A 8 -34.27 50.73 15.31
CA ASP A 8 -35.02 49.46 15.25
C ASP A 8 -35.63 49.21 13.88
N LEU A 9 -36.19 50.25 13.27
CA LEU A 9 -36.73 50.19 11.90
C LEU A 9 -35.63 50.00 10.86
N GLN A 10 -34.45 50.59 11.06
CA GLN A 10 -33.31 50.38 10.17
C GLN A 10 -32.84 48.92 10.21
N LEU A 11 -32.64 48.37 11.41
CA LEU A 11 -32.23 46.97 11.58
C LEU A 11 -33.28 45.98 11.04
N ALA A 12 -34.57 46.31 11.16
CA ALA A 12 -35.65 45.52 10.59
C ALA A 12 -35.71 45.57 9.06
N ASN A 13 -35.41 46.71 8.45
CA ASN A 13 -35.37 46.86 6.98
C ASN A 13 -34.16 46.18 6.33
N GLU A 14 -33.14 45.81 7.11
CA GLU A 14 -31.95 45.07 6.65
C GLU A 14 -32.17 43.55 6.60
N LEU A 15 -33.36 43.06 6.98
CA LEU A 15 -33.74 41.67 6.79
C LEU A 15 -33.91 41.38 5.30
N THR A 16 -33.32 40.29 4.84
CA THR A 16 -33.23 39.90 3.42
C THR A 16 -34.07 38.67 3.07
N GLY A 17 -34.66 38.00 4.06
CA GLY A 17 -35.55 36.87 3.85
C GLY A 17 -36.20 36.32 5.13
N PRO A 18 -37.10 35.33 5.03
CA PRO A 18 -37.93 34.85 6.14
C PRO A 18 -37.16 34.18 7.30
N GLU A 19 -35.97 33.65 7.01
CA GLU A 19 -35.07 33.04 8.00
C GLU A 19 -33.97 34.02 8.47
N ASP A 20 -33.95 35.24 7.94
CA ASP A 20 -32.89 36.20 8.28
C ASP A 20 -33.05 36.69 9.73
N LEU A 21 -31.90 36.99 10.32
CA LEU A 21 -31.81 37.42 11.70
C LEU A 21 -30.68 38.45 11.83
N ARG A 22 -31.04 39.62 12.35
CA ARG A 22 -30.14 40.76 12.52
C ARG A 22 -29.93 41.07 13.99
N PHE A 23 -28.78 41.64 14.29
CA PHE A 23 -28.33 41.94 15.64
C PHE A 23 -27.74 43.35 15.68
N ASP A 24 -28.02 44.09 16.75
CA ASP A 24 -27.32 45.33 17.07
C ASP A 24 -27.08 45.42 18.58
N LEU A 25 -25.93 45.93 18.98
CA LEU A 25 -25.51 46.01 20.39
C LEU A 25 -25.35 47.47 20.77
N ALA A 26 -26.08 47.90 21.81
CA ALA A 26 -26.06 49.25 22.32
C ALA A 26 -25.72 49.29 23.82
N PRO A 27 -25.06 50.36 24.31
CA PRO A 27 -24.87 50.55 25.74
C PRO A 27 -26.22 50.69 26.47
N ALA A 28 -26.30 50.11 27.67
CA ALA A 28 -27.48 50.24 28.49
C ALA A 28 -27.65 51.68 29.01
N ARG A 29 -28.89 52.11 29.27
CA ARG A 29 -29.15 53.46 29.77
C ARG A 29 -28.73 53.59 31.25
N PRO A 30 -28.36 54.80 31.72
CA PRO A 30 -28.08 55.01 33.14
C PRO A 30 -29.25 54.54 34.03
N GLY A 31 -28.98 53.60 34.95
CA GLY A 31 -29.98 53.00 35.84
C GLY A 31 -30.60 51.68 35.36
N ASP A 32 -30.17 51.13 34.23
CA ASP A 32 -30.50 49.77 33.80
C ASP A 32 -29.72 48.73 34.62
N ILE A 33 -30.28 47.52 34.77
CA ILE A 33 -29.64 46.40 35.51
C ILE A 33 -28.59 45.67 34.65
N ALA A 34 -28.63 45.90 33.34
CA ALA A 34 -27.71 45.39 32.34
C ALA A 34 -26.57 46.37 32.06
N ASP A 35 -25.40 45.85 31.70
CA ASP A 35 -24.25 46.63 31.23
C ASP A 35 -24.43 47.05 29.76
N LEU A 36 -25.01 46.16 28.94
CA LEU A 36 -25.26 46.34 27.50
C LEU A 36 -26.62 45.76 27.11
N ARG A 37 -27.15 46.18 25.97
CA ARG A 37 -28.39 45.66 25.38
C ARG A 37 -28.18 45.19 23.95
N LEU A 38 -28.55 43.94 23.67
CA LEU A 38 -28.56 43.37 22.33
C LEU A 38 -29.98 43.34 21.78
N LYS A 39 -30.17 44.01 20.66
CA LYS A 39 -31.38 43.94 19.86
C LYS A 39 -31.25 42.81 18.85
N VAL A 40 -32.21 41.91 18.85
CA VAL A 40 -32.32 40.81 17.90
C VAL A 40 -33.60 40.99 17.10
N VAL A 41 -33.48 40.99 15.77
CA VAL A 41 -34.61 41.28 14.88
C VAL A 41 -34.77 40.14 13.88
N SER A 42 -35.98 39.58 13.79
CA SER A 42 -36.29 38.46 12.88
C SER A 42 -37.77 38.41 12.49
N HIS A 43 -38.07 37.83 11.33
CA HIS A 43 -39.44 37.51 10.92
C HIS A 43 -40.03 36.33 11.71
N LYS A 44 -39.20 35.40 12.19
CA LYS A 44 -39.63 34.23 12.97
C LYS A 44 -39.40 34.43 14.47
N PRO A 45 -40.13 33.70 15.33
CA PRO A 45 -39.88 33.77 16.76
C PRO A 45 -38.51 33.16 17.06
N VAL A 46 -37.66 33.92 17.75
CA VAL A 46 -36.37 33.43 18.22
C VAL A 46 -36.59 32.77 19.58
N SER A 47 -36.27 31.48 19.67
CA SER A 47 -36.34 30.77 20.95
C SER A 47 -35.13 31.14 21.81
N LEU A 48 -35.37 31.56 23.06
CA LEU A 48 -34.30 31.78 24.04
C LEU A 48 -33.48 30.51 24.26
N THR A 49 -34.11 29.33 24.26
CA THR A 49 -33.41 28.04 24.36
C THR A 49 -32.39 27.85 23.24
N THR A 50 -32.62 28.47 22.08
CA THR A 50 -31.72 28.40 20.93
C THR A 50 -30.62 29.45 21.00
N ILE A 51 -30.91 30.72 21.32
CA ILE A 51 -29.89 31.80 21.30
C ILE A 51 -29.02 31.85 22.57
N MET A 52 -29.57 31.47 23.74
CA MET A 52 -28.85 31.56 25.02
C MET A 52 -27.54 30.77 25.07
N PRO A 53 -27.45 29.52 24.55
CA PRO A 53 -26.18 28.79 24.50
C PRO A 53 -25.05 29.55 23.78
N HIS A 54 -25.36 30.29 22.71
CA HIS A 54 -24.38 31.09 21.96
C HIS A 54 -23.88 32.29 22.78
N LEU A 55 -24.79 33.00 23.46
CA LEU A 55 -24.44 34.12 24.34
C LEU A 55 -23.62 33.64 25.54
N ALA A 56 -24.00 32.52 26.15
CA ALA A 56 -23.27 31.92 27.25
C ALA A 56 -21.86 31.46 26.83
N ALA A 57 -21.70 30.95 25.61
CA ALA A 57 -20.40 30.59 25.04
C ALA A 57 -19.48 31.81 24.85
N LEU A 58 -20.04 32.99 24.60
CA LEU A 58 -19.30 34.27 24.56
C LEU A 58 -19.00 34.85 25.95
N GLY A 59 -19.41 34.16 27.03
CA GLY A 59 -19.20 34.62 28.40
C GLY A 59 -20.20 35.69 28.87
N ILE A 60 -21.37 35.75 28.24
CA ILE A 60 -22.43 36.72 28.57
C ILE A 60 -23.53 36.07 29.41
N GLU A 61 -23.92 36.74 30.50
CA GLU A 61 -25.09 36.42 31.30
C GLU A 61 -26.26 37.30 30.87
N VAL A 62 -27.42 36.70 30.57
CA VAL A 62 -28.63 37.46 30.22
C VAL A 62 -29.45 37.74 31.47
N THR A 63 -29.74 39.02 31.71
CA THR A 63 -30.37 39.52 32.94
C THR A 63 -31.86 39.81 32.77
N ASP A 64 -32.28 40.34 31.62
CA ASP A 64 -33.70 40.53 31.27
C ASP A 64 -33.93 40.41 29.75
N GLU A 65 -35.19 40.23 29.36
CA GLU A 65 -35.66 40.24 27.97
C GLU A 65 -36.87 41.16 27.84
N ARG A 66 -36.89 41.98 26.79
CA ARG A 66 -38.02 42.84 26.42
C ARG A 66 -38.45 42.53 24.97
N PRO A 67 -39.41 41.61 24.76
CA PRO A 67 -39.89 41.30 23.43
C PRO A 67 -40.88 42.37 22.96
N SER A 68 -40.81 42.73 21.69
CA SER A 68 -41.70 43.68 21.03
C SER A 68 -41.93 43.28 19.57
N MET A 69 -42.92 43.88 18.92
CA MET A 69 -43.24 43.64 17.51
C MET A 69 -43.37 44.98 16.80
N VAL A 70 -42.76 45.08 15.63
CA VAL A 70 -42.76 46.29 14.79
C VAL A 70 -43.34 45.94 13.43
N GLU A 71 -44.29 46.74 12.96
CA GLU A 71 -44.82 46.61 11.60
C GLU A 71 -43.88 47.29 10.61
N THR A 72 -43.46 46.54 9.59
CA THR A 72 -42.63 47.06 8.49
C THR A 72 -43.39 46.96 7.17
N ALA A 73 -42.89 47.59 6.11
CA ALA A 73 -43.47 47.46 4.77
C ALA A 73 -43.45 46.02 4.23
N GLN A 74 -42.62 45.15 4.80
CA GLN A 74 -42.45 43.74 4.43
C GLN A 74 -43.25 42.78 5.34
N GLY A 75 -44.00 43.32 6.32
CA GLY A 75 -44.79 42.57 7.30
C GLY A 75 -44.30 42.74 8.75
N PRO A 76 -44.94 42.04 9.70
CA PRO A 76 -44.57 42.13 11.12
C PRO A 76 -43.19 41.51 11.36
N VAL A 77 -42.36 42.24 12.10
CA VAL A 77 -41.02 41.81 12.52
C VAL A 77 -40.98 41.77 14.05
N ARG A 78 -40.39 40.71 14.60
CA ARG A 78 -40.20 40.57 16.06
C ARG A 78 -38.85 41.17 16.44
N LEU A 79 -38.85 41.95 17.52
CA LEU A 79 -37.66 42.55 18.09
C LEU A 79 -37.51 42.11 19.55
N TYR A 80 -36.38 41.51 19.88
CA TYR A 80 -36.01 41.10 21.22
C TYR A 80 -34.89 41.99 21.73
N ASP A 81 -35.14 42.74 22.80
CA ASP A 81 -34.14 43.57 23.47
C ASP A 81 -33.66 42.84 24.74
N LEU A 82 -32.46 42.28 24.67
CA LEU A 82 -31.84 41.42 25.70
C LEU A 82 -30.83 42.22 26.51
N GLY A 83 -31.03 42.34 27.82
CA GLY A 83 -30.10 42.99 28.74
C GLY A 83 -29.02 42.04 29.23
N PHE A 84 -27.75 42.43 29.13
CA PHE A 84 -26.59 41.59 29.42
C PHE A 84 -25.74 42.08 30.58
N ARG A 85 -25.17 41.13 31.31
CA ARG A 85 -24.02 41.33 32.18
C ARG A 85 -22.83 40.56 31.61
N HIS A 86 -21.70 41.22 31.46
CA HIS A 86 -20.48 40.56 30.97
C HIS A 86 -19.59 40.10 32.13
N ALA A 87 -18.83 39.02 31.93
CA ALA A 87 -17.90 38.53 32.94
C ALA A 87 -16.77 39.54 33.24
N ALA A 88 -16.14 39.41 34.42
CA ALA A 88 -15.00 40.24 34.79
C ALA A 88 -13.83 40.04 33.80
N GLY A 89 -13.27 41.14 33.29
CA GLY A 89 -12.20 41.13 32.28
C GLY A 89 -12.68 41.13 30.83
N ILE A 90 -14.00 41.05 30.59
CA ILE A 90 -14.62 41.31 29.28
C ILE A 90 -15.04 42.77 29.24
N ALA A 91 -14.67 43.46 28.17
CA ALA A 91 -14.82 44.91 28.08
C ALA A 91 -15.24 45.26 26.64
N PHE A 92 -16.30 46.08 26.50
CA PHE A 92 -16.86 46.50 25.20
C PHE A 92 -16.43 47.95 24.92
N ASP A 93 -15.13 48.13 24.93
CA ASP A 93 -14.48 49.44 25.11
C ASP A 93 -14.47 50.26 23.83
N ASP A 94 -14.58 49.57 22.70
CA ASP A 94 -14.55 50.14 21.37
C ASP A 94 -15.52 49.45 20.40
N ARG A 95 -15.68 50.07 19.24
CA ARG A 95 -16.54 49.57 18.17
C ARG A 95 -16.05 48.22 17.61
N ALA A 96 -14.75 47.92 17.70
CA ALA A 96 -14.18 46.69 17.16
C ALA A 96 -14.54 45.48 18.04
N ALA A 97 -14.53 45.61 19.37
CA ALA A 97 -14.99 44.59 20.30
C ALA A 97 -16.48 44.25 20.08
N THR A 98 -17.32 45.28 19.92
CA THR A 98 -18.74 45.12 19.57
C THR A 98 -18.94 44.40 18.24
N GLN A 99 -18.14 44.74 17.22
CA GLN A 99 -18.21 44.08 15.92
C GLN A 99 -17.78 42.60 16.00
N ARG A 100 -16.67 42.29 16.69
CA ARG A 100 -16.20 40.91 16.90
C ARG A 100 -17.27 40.07 17.60
N PHE A 101 -17.92 40.61 18.63
CA PHE A 101 -19.04 39.97 19.31
C PHE A 101 -20.20 39.68 18.36
N ALA A 102 -20.67 40.70 17.63
CA ALA A 102 -21.81 40.56 16.72
C ALA A 102 -21.53 39.54 15.61
N ASP A 103 -20.33 39.54 15.06
CA ASP A 103 -19.92 38.60 14.01
C ASP A 103 -19.81 37.16 14.54
N ALA A 104 -19.26 36.97 15.74
CA ALA A 104 -19.18 35.66 16.38
C ALA A 104 -20.58 35.10 16.74
N LEU A 105 -21.48 35.94 17.23
CA LEU A 105 -22.86 35.55 17.50
C LEU A 105 -23.57 35.15 16.21
N ARG A 106 -23.43 35.95 15.14
CA ARG A 106 -24.02 35.63 13.83
C ARG A 106 -23.47 34.33 13.25
N ALA A 107 -22.15 34.14 13.30
CA ALA A 107 -21.51 32.93 12.80
C ALA A 107 -21.95 31.68 13.57
N SER A 108 -22.03 31.76 14.90
CA SER A 108 -22.42 30.61 15.71
C SER A 108 -23.91 30.30 15.64
N TYR A 109 -24.77 31.32 15.68
CA TYR A 109 -26.21 31.15 15.56
C TYR A 109 -26.62 30.64 14.17
N GLY A 110 -25.95 31.11 13.12
CA GLY A 110 -26.14 30.63 11.74
C GLY A 110 -25.53 29.25 11.46
N GLY A 111 -24.88 28.61 12.44
CA GLY A 111 -24.28 27.28 12.29
C GLY A 111 -22.97 27.24 11.50
N VAL A 112 -22.37 28.39 11.19
CA VAL A 112 -21.06 28.51 10.51
C VAL A 112 -19.91 28.25 11.49
N ALA A 113 -20.12 28.51 12.79
CA ALA A 113 -19.17 28.24 13.87
C ALA A 113 -19.84 27.51 15.05
N GLU A 114 -19.08 26.72 15.80
CA GLU A 114 -19.57 26.11 17.05
C GLU A 114 -19.62 27.14 18.18
N ALA A 115 -20.64 27.03 19.05
CA ALA A 115 -20.72 27.76 20.32
C ALA A 115 -20.23 26.88 21.47
N ASP A 116 -18.91 26.88 21.71
CA ASP A 116 -18.23 26.13 22.76
C ASP A 116 -17.35 27.03 23.65
N GLY A 117 -16.58 26.44 24.56
CA GLY A 117 -15.69 27.16 25.46
C GLY A 117 -14.62 28.01 24.77
N LEU A 118 -14.20 27.69 23.54
CA LEU A 118 -13.23 28.48 22.79
C LEU A 118 -13.83 29.80 22.29
N THR A 119 -15.15 29.88 22.16
CA THR A 119 -15.86 31.10 21.76
C THR A 119 -15.59 32.28 22.70
N ARG A 120 -15.26 32.00 23.98
CA ARG A 120 -14.86 33.02 24.96
C ARG A 120 -13.63 33.82 24.55
N LEU A 121 -12.74 33.23 23.73
CA LEU A 121 -11.53 33.89 23.26
C LEU A 121 -11.80 35.08 22.34
N VAL A 122 -13.02 35.18 21.77
CA VAL A 122 -13.42 36.33 20.95
C VAL A 122 -13.27 37.64 21.74
N LEU A 123 -13.74 37.61 22.98
CA LEU A 123 -13.67 38.75 23.89
C LEU A 123 -12.49 38.64 24.85
N GLY A 124 -12.17 37.44 25.35
CA GLY A 124 -11.11 37.24 26.34
C GLY A 124 -9.68 37.34 25.80
N ALA A 125 -9.48 37.23 24.48
CA ALA A 125 -8.17 37.32 23.83
C ALA A 125 -8.16 38.23 22.57
N ASP A 126 -9.21 39.03 22.38
CA ASP A 126 -9.41 39.94 21.24
C ASP A 126 -9.36 39.26 19.86
N LEU A 127 -9.86 38.02 19.77
CA LEU A 127 -9.83 37.25 18.53
C LEU A 127 -11.12 37.42 17.71
N THR A 128 -11.01 37.32 16.40
CA THR A 128 -12.16 37.12 15.51
C THR A 128 -12.68 35.69 15.62
N TRP A 129 -13.93 35.44 15.20
CA TRP A 129 -14.48 34.08 15.21
C TRP A 129 -13.73 33.14 14.26
N GLN A 130 -13.15 33.65 13.17
CA GLN A 130 -12.30 32.89 12.24
C GLN A 130 -11.00 32.45 12.91
N GLN A 131 -10.34 33.34 13.65
CA GLN A 131 -9.14 33.00 14.43
C GLN A 131 -9.44 31.93 15.50
N VAL A 132 -10.62 32.00 16.12
CA VAL A 132 -11.10 30.96 17.05
C VAL A 132 -11.32 29.62 16.33
N VAL A 133 -11.80 29.63 15.08
CA VAL A 133 -11.93 28.43 14.25
C VAL A 133 -10.54 27.81 13.98
N TYR A 134 -9.48 28.59 13.78
CA TYR A 134 -8.13 28.06 13.61
C TYR A 134 -7.72 27.24 14.85
N LEU A 135 -7.85 27.84 16.03
CA LEU A 135 -7.52 27.19 17.30
C LEU A 135 -8.40 25.98 17.57
N ARG A 136 -9.70 26.05 17.21
CA ARG A 136 -10.63 24.93 17.34
C ARG A 136 -10.21 23.76 16.46
N ALA A 137 -9.88 24.01 15.19
CA ALA A 137 -9.42 22.96 14.29
C ALA A 137 -8.12 22.32 14.77
N LEU A 138 -7.17 23.11 15.30
CA LEU A 138 -5.94 22.59 15.92
C LEU A 138 -6.24 21.74 17.16
N SER A 139 -7.18 22.17 18.01
CA SER A 139 -7.64 21.40 19.18
C SER A 139 -8.31 20.08 18.78
N ARG A 140 -9.13 20.09 17.72
CA ARG A 140 -9.74 18.87 17.14
C ARG A 140 -8.70 17.93 16.54
N TYR A 141 -7.67 18.48 15.90
CA TYR A 141 -6.53 17.71 15.42
C TYR A 141 -5.78 17.02 16.55
N LEU A 142 -5.47 17.73 17.66
CA LEU A 142 -4.80 17.13 18.83
C LEU A 142 -5.60 15.97 19.45
N LYS A 143 -6.93 16.09 19.48
CA LYS A 143 -7.80 14.97 19.88
C LYS A 143 -7.59 13.76 18.97
N GLN A 144 -7.62 13.95 17.66
CA GLN A 144 -7.40 12.89 16.69
C GLN A 144 -5.97 12.33 16.69
N ALA A 145 -5.00 13.13 17.13
CA ALA A 145 -3.62 12.68 17.35
C ALA A 145 -3.45 11.78 18.60
N GLY A 146 -4.50 11.59 19.40
CA GLY A 146 -4.48 10.72 20.58
C GLY A 146 -4.00 11.40 21.85
N VAL A 147 -4.07 12.73 21.94
CA VAL A 147 -3.67 13.49 23.13
C VAL A 147 -4.70 13.31 24.26
N ASN A 148 -4.23 13.06 25.48
CA ASN A 148 -5.06 12.74 26.65
C ASN A 148 -5.76 13.95 27.32
N TYR A 149 -5.89 15.08 26.63
CA TYR A 149 -6.56 16.28 27.17
C TYR A 149 -7.93 16.47 26.52
N SER A 150 -8.96 16.71 27.34
CA SER A 150 -10.31 16.97 26.83
C SER A 150 -10.38 18.31 26.10
N GLN A 151 -11.32 18.43 25.16
CA GLN A 151 -11.53 19.70 24.43
C GLN A 151 -11.84 20.86 25.38
N THR A 152 -12.62 20.60 26.44
CA THR A 152 -12.89 21.58 27.51
C THR A 152 -11.61 22.02 28.21
N TYR A 153 -10.69 21.10 28.49
CA TYR A 153 -9.45 21.43 29.18
C TYR A 153 -8.49 22.24 28.29
N ILE A 154 -8.41 21.91 27.00
CA ILE A 154 -7.67 22.69 26.01
C ILE A 154 -8.25 24.11 25.90
N ALA A 155 -9.58 24.24 25.84
CA ALA A 155 -10.23 25.55 25.80
C ALA A 155 -9.95 26.38 27.06
N ASN A 156 -9.95 25.75 28.23
CA ASN A 156 -9.59 26.40 29.49
C ASN A 156 -8.12 26.84 29.52
N ALA A 157 -7.20 26.03 28.98
CA ALA A 157 -5.78 26.38 28.89
C ALA A 157 -5.55 27.62 28.02
N LEU A 158 -6.21 27.70 26.86
CA LEU A 158 -6.15 28.88 25.99
C LEU A 158 -6.78 30.11 26.66
N THR A 159 -7.97 29.95 27.26
CA THR A 159 -8.68 31.06 27.92
C THR A 159 -7.93 31.59 29.15
N ALA A 160 -7.19 30.74 29.86
CA ALA A 160 -6.34 31.15 30.99
C ALA A 160 -5.05 31.86 30.56
N ASN A 161 -4.65 31.75 29.30
CA ASN A 161 -3.41 32.31 28.76
C ASN A 161 -3.70 33.15 27.48
N PRO A 162 -4.46 34.25 27.58
CA PRO A 162 -4.95 35.00 26.41
C PRO A 162 -3.81 35.63 25.59
N GLU A 163 -2.75 36.12 26.23
CA GLU A 163 -1.58 36.70 25.55
C GLU A 163 -0.85 35.67 24.68
N ILE A 164 -0.62 34.46 25.22
CA ILE A 164 0.01 33.36 24.47
C ILE A 164 -0.92 32.90 23.36
N THR A 165 -2.23 32.84 23.62
CA THR A 165 -3.23 32.47 22.62
C THR A 165 -3.24 33.44 21.43
N ARG A 166 -3.15 34.75 21.69
CA ARG A 166 -3.01 35.77 20.65
C ARG A 166 -1.69 35.62 19.88
N ALA A 167 -0.59 35.35 20.57
CA ALA A 167 0.70 35.11 19.94
C ALA A 167 0.71 33.84 19.07
N LEU A 168 0.00 32.77 19.45
CA LEU A 168 -0.17 31.58 18.60
C LEU A 168 -0.90 31.90 17.29
N VAL A 169 -1.97 32.70 17.36
CA VAL A 169 -2.69 33.19 16.18
C VAL A 169 -1.78 34.07 15.32
N GLU A 170 -0.98 34.93 15.94
CA GLU A 170 -0.01 35.77 15.21
C GLU A 170 1.03 34.92 14.47
N VAL A 171 1.58 33.86 15.08
CA VAL A 171 2.46 32.91 14.39
C VAL A 171 1.77 32.31 13.16
N PHE A 172 0.50 31.90 13.30
CA PHE A 172 -0.28 31.34 12.20
C PHE A 172 -0.48 32.35 11.06
N GLU A 173 -0.85 33.59 11.37
CA GLU A 173 -1.11 34.62 10.36
C GLU A 173 0.17 35.15 9.70
N VAL A 174 1.25 35.39 10.45
CA VAL A 174 2.57 35.74 9.87
C VAL A 174 2.98 34.68 8.85
N LYS A 175 2.77 33.40 9.19
CA LYS A 175 3.12 32.29 8.32
C LYS A 175 2.23 32.20 7.08
N PHE A 176 0.92 32.40 7.19
CA PHE A 176 -0.01 31.98 6.14
C PHE A 176 -0.84 33.10 5.49
N ASP A 177 -0.95 34.30 6.07
CA ASP A 177 -1.75 35.37 5.48
C ASP A 177 -1.05 35.97 4.24
N PRO A 178 -1.55 35.76 3.01
CA PRO A 178 -0.90 36.26 1.80
C PRO A 178 -0.94 37.79 1.71
N LYS A 179 -1.83 38.47 2.45
CA LYS A 179 -1.97 39.93 2.42
C LYS A 179 -0.91 40.66 3.25
N ARG A 180 -0.19 39.95 4.13
CA ARG A 180 0.91 40.53 4.92
C ARG A 180 2.14 40.81 4.03
N PRO A 181 2.71 42.02 4.08
CA PRO A 181 3.79 42.42 3.18
C PRO A 181 5.14 41.82 3.63
N PHE A 182 5.67 40.88 2.85
CA PHE A 182 7.03 40.36 2.98
C PHE A 182 7.71 40.33 1.60
N ALA A 183 9.03 40.52 1.56
CA ALA A 183 9.77 40.55 0.30
C ALA A 183 9.78 39.19 -0.42
N ASP A 184 9.94 38.10 0.34
CA ASP A 184 9.93 36.73 -0.14
C ASP A 184 9.57 35.75 1.01
N LEU A 185 9.53 34.45 0.70
CA LEU A 185 9.26 33.41 1.68
C LEU A 185 10.37 33.27 2.74
N ALA A 186 11.62 33.65 2.44
CA ALA A 186 12.72 33.56 3.39
C ALA A 186 12.61 34.64 4.47
N ALA A 187 12.30 35.88 4.09
CA ALA A 187 12.01 36.98 5.00
C ALA A 187 10.79 36.67 5.87
N ARG A 188 9.74 36.08 5.28
CA ARG A 188 8.57 35.62 6.03
C ARG A 188 8.93 34.51 7.01
N ALA A 189 9.71 33.50 6.61
CA ALA A 189 10.16 32.42 7.50
C ALA A 189 10.97 32.96 8.69
N ALA A 190 11.85 33.95 8.49
CA ALA A 190 12.57 34.62 9.57
C ALA A 190 11.61 35.34 10.53
N ALA A 191 10.57 36.01 10.03
CA ALA A 191 9.54 36.64 10.86
C ALA A 191 8.71 35.61 11.64
N VAL A 192 8.44 34.43 11.06
CA VAL A 192 7.79 33.32 11.75
C VAL A 192 8.64 32.87 12.95
N GLU A 193 9.95 32.69 12.78
CA GLU A 193 10.83 32.29 13.89
C GLU A 193 10.87 33.35 15.02
N VAL A 194 10.82 34.64 14.67
CA VAL A 194 10.68 35.70 15.69
C VAL A 194 9.36 35.58 16.45
N ALA A 195 8.24 35.38 15.75
CA ALA A 195 6.92 35.21 16.39
C ALA A 195 6.86 33.93 17.25
N VAL A 196 7.49 32.85 16.80
CA VAL A 196 7.65 31.60 17.58
C VAL A 196 8.45 31.87 18.85
N GLY A 197 9.55 32.61 18.78
CA GLY A 197 10.35 32.99 19.94
C GLY A 197 9.59 33.81 20.98
N VAL A 198 8.63 34.64 20.56
CA VAL A 198 7.73 35.35 21.48
C VAL A 198 6.83 34.38 22.24
N VAL A 199 6.25 33.39 21.56
CA VAL A 199 5.45 32.33 22.21
C VAL A 199 6.31 31.53 23.19
N GLU A 200 7.49 31.08 22.76
CA GLU A 200 8.40 30.28 23.59
C GLU A 200 8.86 31.03 24.85
N ALA A 201 9.15 32.33 24.75
CA ALA A 201 9.49 33.15 25.91
C ALA A 201 8.29 33.34 26.87
N ALA A 202 7.07 33.47 26.34
CA ALA A 202 5.87 33.61 27.16
C ALA A 202 5.49 32.31 27.88
N LEU A 203 5.77 31.15 27.27
CA LEU A 203 5.53 29.82 27.84
C LEU A 203 6.28 29.59 29.16
N GLU A 204 7.46 30.18 29.34
CA GLU A 204 8.25 30.08 30.58
C GLU A 204 7.53 30.65 31.82
N ASN A 205 6.49 31.47 31.62
CA ASN A 205 5.70 32.07 32.70
C ASN A 205 4.35 31.35 32.94
N VAL A 206 4.08 30.23 32.27
CA VAL A 206 2.83 29.47 32.44
C VAL A 206 2.86 28.67 33.74
N ALA A 207 1.94 28.98 34.66
CA ALA A 207 1.93 28.39 36.00
C ALA A 207 1.58 26.89 36.02
N SER A 208 0.83 26.40 35.03
CA SER A 208 0.40 25.00 34.95
C SER A 208 1.19 24.24 33.89
N LEU A 209 1.89 23.18 34.31
CA LEU A 209 2.65 22.30 33.41
C LEU A 209 1.78 21.67 32.31
N ASP A 210 0.53 21.33 32.62
CA ASP A 210 -0.38 20.77 31.62
C ASP A 210 -0.82 21.83 30.61
N GLN A 211 -1.03 23.09 31.04
CA GLN A 211 -1.32 24.19 30.11
C GLN A 211 -0.12 24.50 29.21
N ASP A 212 1.10 24.53 29.77
CA ASP A 212 2.34 24.69 29.00
C ASP A 212 2.46 23.60 27.92
N ARG A 213 2.24 22.33 28.28
CA ARG A 213 2.25 21.22 27.33
C ARG A 213 1.23 21.39 26.22
N ILE A 214 -0.01 21.80 26.55
CA ILE A 214 -1.07 22.05 25.56
C ILE A 214 -0.67 23.14 24.57
N LEU A 215 -0.17 24.28 25.08
CA LEU A 215 0.23 25.41 24.25
C LEU A 215 1.44 25.07 23.36
N ARG A 216 2.42 24.31 23.89
CA ARG A 216 3.56 23.78 23.11
C ARG A 216 3.11 22.81 22.02
N MET A 217 2.13 21.94 22.28
CA MET A 217 1.58 21.04 21.26
C MET A 217 0.87 21.82 20.15
N LEU A 218 0.09 22.86 20.48
CA LEU A 218 -0.55 23.72 19.49
C LEU A 218 0.49 24.44 18.61
N LEU A 219 1.53 25.00 19.23
CA LEU A 219 2.65 25.62 18.52
C LEU A 219 3.35 24.61 17.59
N ALA A 220 3.60 23.38 18.06
CA ALA A 220 4.22 22.33 17.25
C ALA A 220 3.38 21.99 16.00
N VAL A 221 2.05 21.92 16.13
CA VAL A 221 1.15 21.71 14.99
C VAL A 221 1.25 22.88 14.01
N ILE A 222 1.19 24.14 14.48
CA ILE A 222 1.34 25.32 13.60
C ILE A 222 2.67 25.31 12.83
N LYS A 223 3.76 24.93 13.50
CA LYS A 223 5.08 24.78 12.87
C LYS A 223 5.08 23.68 11.79
N ALA A 224 4.36 22.58 12.00
CA ALA A 224 4.27 21.46 11.06
C ALA A 224 3.35 21.71 9.85
N ILE A 225 2.44 22.69 9.90
CA ILE A 225 1.59 23.06 8.75
C ILE A 225 2.45 23.64 7.63
N VAL A 226 2.16 23.23 6.38
CA VAL A 226 2.83 23.69 5.15
C VAL A 226 1.89 24.39 4.16
N ARG A 227 0.56 24.17 4.25
CA ARG A 227 -0.47 24.90 3.48
C ARG A 227 -1.75 25.03 4.29
N THR A 228 -2.51 26.10 4.09
CA THR A 228 -3.88 26.26 4.62
C THR A 228 -4.70 27.14 3.70
N ASN A 229 -6.01 26.90 3.64
CA ASN A 229 -6.96 27.71 2.87
C ASN A 229 -7.61 28.80 3.74
N ALA A 230 -7.10 29.04 4.95
CA ALA A 230 -7.63 29.99 5.94
C ALA A 230 -7.90 31.40 5.41
N PHE A 231 -7.18 31.82 4.36
CA PHE A 231 -7.26 33.16 3.78
C PHE A 231 -7.84 33.20 2.37
N ALA A 232 -8.19 32.04 1.80
CA ALA A 232 -8.82 31.94 0.49
C ALA A 232 -10.28 32.44 0.54
N GLU A 233 -10.79 32.98 -0.56
CA GLU A 233 -12.21 33.37 -0.65
C GLU A 233 -13.14 32.15 -0.73
N ASP A 234 -12.76 31.10 -1.48
CA ASP A 234 -13.48 29.82 -1.52
C ASP A 234 -12.98 28.86 -0.43
N GLN A 235 -13.69 28.83 0.70
CA GLN A 235 -13.42 27.90 1.81
C GLN A 235 -14.61 26.94 2.02
N PRO A 236 -14.65 25.79 1.30
CA PRO A 236 -15.67 24.78 1.55
C PRO A 236 -15.64 24.29 3.01
N GLY A 237 -14.45 24.15 3.57
CA GLY A 237 -14.18 23.89 4.98
C GLY A 237 -12.78 24.38 5.32
N PHE A 238 -12.50 24.62 6.60
CA PHE A 238 -11.16 24.99 7.04
C PHE A 238 -10.24 23.78 6.93
N ALA A 239 -9.18 23.92 6.17
CA ALA A 239 -8.24 22.84 5.92
C ALA A 239 -6.79 23.30 6.08
N PHE A 240 -5.96 22.38 6.56
CA PHE A 240 -4.52 22.56 6.57
C PHE A 240 -3.81 21.25 6.22
N LYS A 241 -2.73 21.39 5.46
CA LYS A 241 -1.80 20.32 5.11
C LYS A 241 -0.58 20.45 6.01
N LEU A 242 -0.16 19.35 6.63
CA LEU A 242 1.01 19.31 7.51
C LEU A 242 2.00 18.23 7.11
N LEU A 243 3.21 18.30 7.69
CA LEU A 243 4.25 17.28 7.65
C LEU A 243 4.27 16.49 8.97
N PRO A 244 3.62 15.31 9.05
CA PRO A 244 3.58 14.49 10.26
C PRO A 244 4.95 14.11 10.82
N SER A 245 5.98 13.99 9.98
CA SER A 245 7.37 13.74 10.40
C SER A 245 7.91 14.77 11.39
N ASN A 246 7.36 16.00 11.37
CA ASN A 246 7.77 17.10 12.26
C ASN A 246 6.98 17.11 13.58
N LEU A 247 6.13 16.11 13.84
CA LEU A 247 5.30 15.99 15.03
C LEU A 247 5.63 14.70 15.82
N PRO A 248 6.56 14.76 16.79
CA PRO A 248 6.95 13.61 17.60
C PRO A 248 5.80 12.98 18.39
N LEU A 249 4.72 13.74 18.66
CA LEU A 249 3.53 13.26 19.37
C LEU A 249 2.72 12.22 18.56
N LEU A 250 2.94 12.13 17.25
CA LEU A 250 2.21 11.19 16.39
C LEU A 250 2.84 9.79 16.43
N PRO A 251 2.01 8.72 16.48
CA PRO A 251 2.49 7.35 16.42
C PRO A 251 3.04 6.99 15.03
N GLU A 252 3.96 6.03 14.98
CA GLU A 252 4.46 5.47 13.72
C GLU A 252 3.47 4.49 13.05
N PRO A 253 3.52 4.35 11.72
CA PRO A 253 4.33 5.11 10.77
C PRO A 253 3.70 6.49 10.50
N ARG A 254 4.54 7.52 10.40
CA ARG A 254 4.10 8.89 10.10
C ARG A 254 3.96 9.10 8.58
N PRO A 255 2.79 9.56 8.07
CA PRO A 255 2.62 9.88 6.66
C PRO A 255 3.55 11.00 6.19
N MET A 256 3.85 11.05 4.88
CA MET A 256 4.56 12.17 4.25
C MET A 256 3.74 13.47 4.36
N PHE A 257 2.44 13.37 4.07
CA PHE A 257 1.50 14.47 4.18
C PHE A 257 0.23 14.03 4.89
N GLU A 258 -0.32 14.93 5.69
CA GLU A 258 -1.66 14.80 6.26
C GLU A 258 -2.44 16.08 5.99
N ILE A 259 -3.63 15.95 5.41
CA ILE A 259 -4.59 17.05 5.29
C ILE A 259 -5.67 16.84 6.33
N PHE A 260 -5.85 17.81 7.22
CA PHE A 260 -6.96 17.84 8.18
C PHE A 260 -8.01 18.83 7.68
N VAL A 261 -9.28 18.44 7.75
CA VAL A 261 -10.43 19.26 7.37
C VAL A 261 -11.36 19.40 8.55
N TYR A 262 -11.79 20.62 8.82
CA TYR A 262 -12.72 20.97 9.88
C TYR A 262 -13.81 21.92 9.38
N SER A 263 -15.05 21.62 9.74
CA SER A 263 -16.21 22.50 9.67
C SER A 263 -17.25 22.04 10.69
N THR A 264 -18.35 22.78 10.83
CA THR A 264 -19.50 22.39 11.66
C THR A 264 -20.26 21.17 11.11
N GLU A 265 -20.08 20.83 9.82
CA GLU A 265 -20.74 19.71 9.14
C GLU A 265 -19.84 18.48 8.95
N VAL A 266 -18.52 18.65 8.94
CA VAL A 266 -17.58 17.55 8.69
C VAL A 266 -16.24 17.77 9.37
N GLN A 267 -15.70 16.69 9.93
CA GLN A 267 -14.29 16.55 10.29
C GLN A 267 -13.67 15.42 9.49
N GLY A 268 -12.42 15.54 9.06
CA GLY A 268 -11.78 14.46 8.33
C GLY A 268 -10.28 14.62 8.20
N VAL A 269 -9.63 13.50 7.85
CA VAL A 269 -8.19 13.42 7.57
C VAL A 269 -7.97 12.73 6.23
N HIS A 270 -6.91 13.13 5.53
CA HIS A 270 -6.36 12.39 4.40
C HIS A 270 -4.86 12.20 4.58
N LEU A 271 -4.43 10.95 4.74
CA LEU A 271 -3.05 10.54 5.01
C LEU A 271 -2.41 10.05 3.71
N ARG A 272 -1.23 10.56 3.35
CA ARG A 272 -0.47 10.18 2.14
C ARG A 272 0.97 9.84 2.49
N PHE A 273 1.48 8.74 1.97
CA PHE A 273 2.88 8.31 2.17
C PHE A 273 3.80 8.64 1.00
N GLY A 274 3.30 9.35 -0.01
CA GLY A 274 4.10 9.83 -1.13
C GLY A 274 3.36 10.86 -1.98
N LYS A 275 4.06 11.41 -2.97
CA LYS A 275 3.52 12.41 -3.91
C LYS A 275 2.50 11.80 -4.86
N VAL A 276 2.82 10.67 -5.48
CA VAL A 276 1.86 9.90 -6.27
C VAL A 276 1.25 8.85 -5.35
N ALA A 277 0.12 9.16 -4.74
CA ALA A 277 -0.53 8.29 -3.76
C ALA A 277 -2.03 8.20 -4.00
N ARG A 278 -2.61 7.05 -3.63
CA ARG A 278 -4.02 6.75 -3.86
C ARG A 278 -4.64 6.02 -2.68
N GLY A 279 -5.88 6.39 -2.36
CA GLY A 279 -6.56 5.88 -1.18
C GLY A 279 -8.07 6.02 -1.22
N GLY A 280 -8.76 5.04 -0.66
CA GLY A 280 -10.20 5.11 -0.40
C GLY A 280 -10.55 6.18 0.65
N LEU A 281 -11.71 6.84 0.49
CA LEU A 281 -12.28 7.77 1.47
C LEU A 281 -13.40 7.09 2.25
N ARG A 282 -13.22 6.92 3.55
CA ARG A 282 -14.17 6.22 4.42
C ARG A 282 -15.14 7.17 5.11
N TRP A 283 -16.43 6.85 5.07
CA TRP A 283 -17.38 7.44 6.01
C TRP A 283 -17.23 6.70 7.35
N SER A 284 -16.65 7.37 8.33
CA SER A 284 -16.43 6.83 9.67
C SER A 284 -17.55 7.23 10.62
N ASP A 285 -17.93 6.31 11.49
CA ASP A 285 -18.80 6.54 12.66
C ASP A 285 -17.97 6.81 13.95
N ARG A 286 -16.64 6.84 13.86
CA ARG A 286 -15.72 7.02 14.99
C ARG A 286 -15.33 8.49 15.21
N SER A 287 -16.26 9.30 15.68
CA SER A 287 -16.01 10.75 15.93
C SER A 287 -14.87 11.05 16.91
N GLU A 288 -14.52 10.10 17.77
CA GLU A 288 -13.50 10.28 18.80
C GLU A 288 -12.08 9.99 18.32
N ASP A 289 -11.89 9.09 17.36
CA ASP A 289 -10.57 8.57 16.96
C ASP A 289 -10.48 8.08 15.51
N PHE A 290 -11.28 8.63 14.59
CA PHE A 290 -11.25 8.26 13.17
C PHE A 290 -9.86 8.36 12.53
N ARG A 291 -8.96 9.23 13.00
CA ARG A 291 -7.58 9.27 12.48
C ARG A 291 -6.83 7.97 12.77
N THR A 292 -7.03 7.35 13.93
CA THR A 292 -6.45 6.04 14.26
C THR A 292 -7.01 4.95 13.36
N GLU A 293 -8.32 4.97 13.07
CA GLU A 293 -8.93 4.07 12.08
C GLU A 293 -8.29 4.24 10.69
N VAL A 294 -8.20 5.48 10.20
CA VAL A 294 -7.62 5.78 8.89
C VAL A 294 -6.14 5.40 8.82
N LEU A 295 -5.37 5.62 9.90
CA LEU A 295 -3.98 5.20 10.00
C LEU A 295 -3.84 3.68 9.97
N GLY A 296 -4.72 2.93 10.62
CA GLY A 296 -4.74 1.47 10.53
C GLY A 296 -4.99 0.98 9.09
N LEU A 297 -5.91 1.63 8.37
CA LEU A 297 -6.27 1.27 7.00
C LEU A 297 -5.16 1.60 5.99
N VAL A 298 -4.48 2.74 6.13
CA VAL A 298 -3.40 3.11 5.21
C VAL A 298 -2.18 2.20 5.36
N LYS A 299 -1.88 1.66 6.56
CA LYS A 299 -0.81 0.67 6.76
C LYS A 299 -1.02 -0.56 5.87
N ALA A 300 -2.23 -1.12 5.87
CA ALA A 300 -2.56 -2.24 4.98
C ALA A 300 -2.49 -1.83 3.49
N GLN A 301 -2.86 -0.60 3.16
CA GLN A 301 -2.79 -0.09 1.79
C GLN A 301 -1.34 0.06 1.27
N LEU A 302 -0.37 0.38 2.14
CA LEU A 302 1.03 0.54 1.74
C LEU A 302 1.58 -0.72 1.08
N VAL A 303 1.45 -1.86 1.76
CA VAL A 303 1.91 -3.16 1.23
C VAL A 303 1.03 -3.66 0.08
N LYS A 304 -0.26 -3.33 0.07
CA LYS A 304 -1.17 -3.68 -1.02
C LYS A 304 -0.84 -2.95 -2.33
N ASN A 305 -0.34 -1.72 -2.25
CA ASN A 305 -0.01 -0.91 -3.41
C ASN A 305 1.35 -1.27 -4.05
N THR A 306 2.07 -2.26 -3.54
CA THR A 306 3.39 -2.67 -4.06
C THR A 306 3.39 -3.13 -5.52
N VAL A 307 2.22 -3.45 -6.06
CA VAL A 307 2.06 -3.88 -7.47
C VAL A 307 1.67 -2.75 -8.42
N ILE A 308 1.28 -1.58 -7.90
CA ILE A 308 0.76 -0.46 -8.69
C ILE A 308 1.67 0.77 -8.64
N VAL A 309 1.32 1.79 -9.43
CA VAL A 309 2.06 3.06 -9.53
C VAL A 309 1.97 3.91 -8.24
N PRO A 310 0.78 4.26 -7.72
CA PRO A 310 0.68 5.12 -6.56
C PRO A 310 0.99 4.38 -5.25
N VAL A 311 1.75 5.02 -4.37
CA VAL A 311 1.91 4.54 -2.99
C VAL A 311 0.61 4.69 -2.19
N GLY A 312 0.60 4.16 -0.95
CA GLY A 312 -0.60 4.17 -0.10
C GLY A 312 -1.03 5.57 0.34
N ALA A 313 -2.34 5.84 0.18
CA ALA A 313 -3.04 6.89 0.89
C ALA A 313 -4.35 6.36 1.49
N LYS A 314 -4.94 7.11 2.41
CA LYS A 314 -6.29 6.85 2.92
C LYS A 314 -6.90 8.12 3.48
N GLY A 315 -8.19 8.32 3.25
CA GLY A 315 -8.93 9.36 3.94
C GLY A 315 -10.10 8.80 4.74
N GLY A 316 -10.54 9.59 5.70
CA GLY A 316 -11.76 9.32 6.45
C GLY A 316 -12.40 10.62 6.89
N PHE A 317 -13.73 10.66 6.84
CA PHE A 317 -14.52 11.80 7.26
C PHE A 317 -15.66 11.34 8.16
N VAL A 318 -16.05 12.23 9.07
CA VAL A 318 -17.14 12.07 10.02
C VAL A 318 -18.11 13.22 9.78
N PRO A 319 -19.27 12.96 9.17
CA PRO A 319 -20.34 13.94 9.09
C PRO A 319 -20.87 14.26 10.49
N ALA A 320 -21.12 15.54 10.74
CA ALA A 320 -21.76 16.05 11.94
C ALA A 320 -23.23 16.40 11.64
N ASN A 321 -24.04 16.52 12.69
CA ASN A 321 -25.44 16.97 12.60
C ASN A 321 -26.33 16.13 11.66
N LEU A 322 -26.04 14.82 11.54
CA LEU A 322 -26.83 13.91 10.74
C LEU A 322 -28.27 13.76 11.31
N PRO A 323 -29.32 13.88 10.48
CA PRO A 323 -30.70 13.57 10.85
C PRO A 323 -30.85 12.16 11.42
N ASN A 324 -31.90 11.88 12.21
CA ASN A 324 -32.13 10.51 12.68
C ASN A 324 -32.54 9.60 11.51
N PRO A 325 -31.75 8.57 11.15
CA PRO A 325 -32.05 7.71 10.00
C PRO A 325 -33.30 6.84 10.19
N ALA A 326 -33.78 6.67 11.43
CA ALA A 326 -35.05 6.00 11.72
C ALA A 326 -36.27 6.89 11.41
N VAL A 327 -36.08 8.21 11.31
CA VAL A 327 -37.12 9.20 11.00
C VAL A 327 -37.08 9.54 9.51
N ASP A 328 -35.90 9.92 9.00
CA ASP A 328 -35.69 10.26 7.59
C ASP A 328 -34.32 9.77 7.11
N ARG A 329 -34.32 8.60 6.47
CA ARG A 329 -33.12 7.98 5.93
C ARG A 329 -32.56 8.73 4.72
N GLN A 330 -33.41 9.38 3.93
CA GLN A 330 -32.96 10.11 2.75
C GLN A 330 -32.22 11.38 3.16
N ALA A 331 -32.79 12.15 4.10
CA ALA A 331 -32.12 13.33 4.65
C ALA A 331 -30.79 12.97 5.35
N TRP A 332 -30.71 11.83 6.04
CA TRP A 332 -29.46 11.32 6.60
C TRP A 332 -28.39 11.06 5.52
N TYR A 333 -28.79 10.41 4.42
CA TYR A 333 -27.90 10.12 3.31
C TYR A 333 -27.44 11.40 2.61
N ASP A 334 -28.36 12.32 2.33
CA ASP A 334 -28.07 13.59 1.64
C ASP A 334 -27.14 14.48 2.47
N ALA A 335 -27.32 14.51 3.80
CA ALA A 335 -26.40 15.19 4.71
C ALA A 335 -24.99 14.56 4.68
N GLY A 336 -24.90 13.24 4.62
CA GLY A 336 -23.63 12.52 4.44
C GLY A 336 -22.94 12.85 3.11
N VAL A 337 -23.71 12.92 2.01
CA VAL A 337 -23.21 13.35 0.69
C VAL A 337 -22.72 14.80 0.74
N SER A 338 -23.44 15.70 1.41
CA SER A 338 -23.02 17.10 1.58
C SER A 338 -21.67 17.18 2.32
N ALA A 339 -21.55 16.47 3.45
CA ALA A 339 -20.30 16.39 4.22
C ALA A 339 -19.14 15.83 3.39
N TYR A 340 -19.39 14.79 2.58
CA TYR A 340 -18.38 14.23 1.66
C TYR A 340 -17.94 15.25 0.61
N LYS A 341 -18.87 15.93 -0.05
CA LYS A 341 -18.56 16.95 -1.05
C LYS A 341 -17.74 18.08 -0.43
N ARG A 342 -18.12 18.55 0.76
CA ARG A 342 -17.37 19.56 1.52
C ARG A 342 -15.95 19.09 1.84
N PHE A 343 -15.79 17.85 2.28
CA PHE A 343 -14.49 17.26 2.56
C PHE A 343 -13.60 17.22 1.32
N VAL A 344 -14.08 16.66 0.20
CA VAL A 344 -13.33 16.56 -1.07
C VAL A 344 -12.96 17.94 -1.61
N SER A 345 -13.90 18.90 -1.61
CA SER A 345 -13.62 20.28 -2.02
C SER A 345 -12.58 20.95 -1.11
N SER A 346 -12.53 20.60 0.18
CA SER A 346 -11.49 21.10 1.10
C SER A 346 -10.12 20.47 0.87
N LEU A 347 -10.05 19.23 0.36
CA LEU A 347 -8.77 18.63 -0.05
C LEU A 347 -8.22 19.35 -1.30
N LEU A 348 -9.08 19.58 -2.29
CA LEU A 348 -8.70 20.25 -3.53
C LEU A 348 -8.36 21.74 -3.36
N SER A 349 -8.86 22.41 -2.31
CA SER A 349 -8.49 23.81 -2.03
C SER A 349 -7.03 23.98 -1.59
N LEU A 350 -6.33 22.89 -1.26
CA LEU A 350 -4.91 22.88 -0.87
C LEU A 350 -3.99 22.21 -1.91
N THR A 351 -4.56 21.64 -2.96
CA THR A 351 -3.85 20.81 -3.95
C THR A 351 -3.52 21.65 -5.18
N ASP A 352 -2.28 21.55 -5.68
CA ASP A 352 -1.91 22.27 -6.92
C ASP A 352 -2.69 21.72 -8.12
N ASN A 353 -2.99 22.54 -9.12
CA ASN A 353 -3.60 22.11 -10.37
C ASN A 353 -2.59 22.09 -11.52
N ILE A 354 -2.96 21.48 -12.65
CA ILE A 354 -2.27 21.63 -13.93
C ILE A 354 -3.18 22.33 -14.91
N VAL A 355 -2.71 23.45 -15.44
CA VAL A 355 -3.40 24.18 -16.50
C VAL A 355 -2.38 24.40 -17.62
N ASP A 356 -2.71 23.93 -18.82
CA ASP A 356 -1.84 24.03 -20.01
C ASP A 356 -0.40 23.51 -19.78
N GLY A 357 -0.27 22.43 -19.00
CA GLY A 357 1.01 21.80 -18.66
C GLY A 357 1.81 22.49 -17.55
N ALA A 358 1.37 23.66 -17.06
CA ALA A 358 2.01 24.38 -15.96
C ALA A 358 1.34 24.05 -14.62
N ILE A 359 2.14 24.02 -13.55
CA ILE A 359 1.64 23.82 -12.19
C ILE A 359 1.09 25.15 -11.67
N VAL A 360 -0.18 25.15 -11.29
CA VAL A 360 -0.90 26.33 -10.79
C VAL A 360 -1.30 26.09 -9.33
N PRO A 361 -0.74 26.84 -8.36
CA PRO A 361 -1.13 26.70 -6.96
C PRO A 361 -2.55 27.24 -6.71
N PRO A 362 -3.25 26.80 -5.64
CA PRO A 362 -4.51 27.40 -5.23
C PRO A 362 -4.34 28.90 -4.92
N ALA A 363 -5.36 29.70 -5.25
CA ALA A 363 -5.37 31.13 -4.95
C ALA A 363 -5.30 31.37 -3.43
N ASP A 364 -4.56 32.40 -3.02
CA ASP A 364 -4.40 32.82 -1.62
C ASP A 364 -3.86 31.75 -0.66
N VAL A 365 -3.22 30.69 -1.19
CA VAL A 365 -2.56 29.64 -0.40
C VAL A 365 -1.04 29.74 -0.54
N LEU A 366 -0.36 30.08 0.56
CA LEU A 366 1.10 30.02 0.62
C LEU A 366 1.60 28.57 0.75
N ARG A 367 2.66 28.24 0.00
CA ARG A 367 3.25 26.90 -0.07
C ARG A 367 4.62 26.87 0.60
N TYR A 368 4.77 26.02 1.62
CA TYR A 368 6.06 25.73 2.28
C TYR A 368 6.62 24.35 1.94
N ASP A 369 6.00 23.66 0.98
CA ASP A 369 6.39 22.38 0.42
C ASP A 369 6.60 22.49 -1.10
N SER A 370 7.10 21.41 -1.73
CA SER A 370 7.24 21.34 -3.18
C SER A 370 5.88 21.28 -3.89
N ASP A 371 5.89 21.36 -5.22
CA ASP A 371 4.70 21.10 -6.02
C ASP A 371 4.05 19.75 -5.69
N ASP A 372 2.72 19.77 -5.58
CA ASP A 372 1.88 18.65 -5.21
C ASP A 372 0.54 18.67 -5.97
N PRO A 373 0.55 18.37 -7.29
CA PRO A 373 -0.65 18.41 -8.10
C PRO A 373 -1.42 17.09 -8.18
N TYR A 374 -0.91 16.02 -7.55
CA TYR A 374 -1.49 14.69 -7.68
C TYR A 374 -2.27 14.30 -6.42
N LEU A 375 -3.59 14.23 -6.55
CA LEU A 375 -4.50 13.71 -5.53
C LEU A 375 -5.53 12.82 -6.22
N VAL A 376 -5.53 11.53 -5.91
CA VAL A 376 -6.51 10.56 -6.42
C VAL A 376 -7.19 9.87 -5.24
N VAL A 377 -8.52 9.83 -5.29
CA VAL A 377 -9.36 9.22 -4.27
C VAL A 377 -10.04 7.96 -4.82
N ALA A 378 -10.57 7.14 -3.93
CA ALA A 378 -11.39 5.98 -4.30
C ALA A 378 -12.55 5.81 -3.30
N ALA A 379 -13.51 4.97 -3.66
CA ALA A 379 -14.55 4.55 -2.74
C ALA A 379 -13.99 3.63 -1.62
N ASP A 380 -14.63 3.68 -0.46
CA ASP A 380 -14.44 2.77 0.68
C ASP A 380 -15.79 2.47 1.34
N LYS A 381 -15.78 1.91 2.55
CA LYS A 381 -16.97 1.68 3.36
C LYS A 381 -17.73 3.01 3.55
N GLY A 382 -19.02 2.97 3.22
CA GLY A 382 -19.95 4.10 3.31
C GLY A 382 -19.88 5.09 2.14
N THR A 383 -19.00 4.89 1.15
CA THR A 383 -18.82 5.80 0.00
C THR A 383 -18.83 5.07 -1.35
N ALA A 384 -19.34 3.84 -1.41
CA ALA A 384 -19.35 2.99 -2.61
C ALA A 384 -19.87 3.68 -3.88
N THR A 385 -20.88 4.55 -3.76
CA THR A 385 -21.48 5.28 -4.90
C THR A 385 -20.98 6.73 -5.03
N PHE A 386 -19.96 7.13 -4.27
CA PHE A 386 -19.58 8.54 -4.15
C PHE A 386 -18.49 8.97 -5.15
N SER A 387 -17.86 8.04 -5.87
CA SER A 387 -16.83 8.35 -6.87
C SER A 387 -17.31 9.35 -7.92
N ASP A 388 -18.58 9.27 -8.33
CA ASP A 388 -19.17 10.21 -9.29
C ASP A 388 -19.29 11.64 -8.71
N PHE A 389 -19.57 11.77 -7.41
CA PHE A 389 -19.56 13.09 -6.76
C PHE A 389 -18.16 13.68 -6.72
N ALA A 390 -17.13 12.88 -6.44
CA ALA A 390 -15.74 13.33 -6.44
C ALA A 390 -15.28 13.75 -7.85
N ASN A 391 -15.59 12.95 -8.87
CA ASN A 391 -15.28 13.29 -10.27
C ASN A 391 -16.03 14.55 -10.73
N GLY A 392 -17.29 14.73 -10.33
CA GLY A 392 -18.04 15.96 -10.57
C GLY A 392 -17.35 17.19 -9.97
N ILE A 393 -16.90 17.13 -8.72
CA ILE A 393 -16.16 18.23 -8.07
C ILE A 393 -14.86 18.55 -8.82
N SER A 394 -14.12 17.51 -9.23
CA SER A 394 -12.89 17.67 -10.01
C SER A 394 -13.15 18.41 -11.33
N LEU A 395 -14.20 18.02 -12.07
CA LEU A 395 -14.62 18.66 -13.31
C LEU A 395 -15.09 20.11 -13.10
N ASP A 396 -15.94 20.35 -12.10
CA ASP A 396 -16.47 21.69 -11.78
C ASP A 396 -15.34 22.68 -11.43
N ARG A 397 -14.26 22.18 -10.82
CA ARG A 397 -13.07 22.96 -10.47
C ARG A 397 -12.02 23.05 -11.56
N GLY A 398 -12.23 22.40 -12.71
CA GLY A 398 -11.24 22.33 -13.79
C GLY A 398 -9.94 21.65 -13.33
N PHE A 399 -10.03 20.70 -12.40
CA PHE A 399 -8.86 19.96 -11.93
C PHE A 399 -8.40 18.99 -13.01
N TRP A 400 -7.08 18.95 -13.28
CA TRP A 400 -6.51 18.30 -14.46
C TRP A 400 -6.78 16.80 -14.57
N LEU A 401 -7.04 16.12 -13.45
CA LEU A 401 -7.39 14.70 -13.46
C LEU A 401 -8.82 14.46 -13.97
N GLY A 402 -9.69 15.47 -14.00
CA GLY A 402 -11.06 15.33 -14.48
C GLY A 402 -11.78 14.16 -13.82
N ASP A 403 -12.28 13.21 -14.61
CA ASP A 403 -12.94 11.99 -14.15
C ASP A 403 -12.02 10.79 -13.87
N ALA A 404 -10.70 11.03 -13.87
CA ALA A 404 -9.68 10.15 -13.31
C ALA A 404 -9.37 10.46 -11.84
N PHE A 405 -9.95 11.53 -11.27
CA PHE A 405 -9.75 11.93 -9.88
C PHE A 405 -10.23 10.86 -8.88
N ALA A 406 -11.33 10.19 -9.19
CA ALA A 406 -11.87 9.08 -8.44
C ALA A 406 -12.07 7.85 -9.33
N SER A 407 -11.47 6.73 -8.92
CA SER A 407 -11.64 5.43 -9.59
C SER A 407 -12.94 4.73 -9.19
N GLY A 408 -13.51 3.89 -10.07
CA GLY A 408 -14.68 3.06 -9.75
C GLY A 408 -16.01 3.85 -9.72
N GLY A 409 -16.08 4.95 -10.48
CA GLY A 409 -17.35 5.64 -10.77
C GLY A 409 -18.16 4.93 -11.85
N SER A 410 -19.26 5.56 -12.29
CA SER A 410 -20.13 5.04 -13.36
C SER A 410 -19.44 4.89 -14.73
N VAL A 411 -18.33 5.61 -14.92
CA VAL A 411 -17.46 5.52 -16.09
C VAL A 411 -16.11 4.95 -15.65
N GLY A 412 -16.00 3.62 -15.61
CA GLY A 412 -14.84 2.88 -15.12
C GLY A 412 -15.03 1.36 -15.24
N TYR A 413 -14.12 0.58 -14.65
CA TYR A 413 -14.29 -0.87 -14.59
C TYR A 413 -15.14 -1.27 -13.39
N ASP A 414 -16.24 -1.99 -13.62
CA ASP A 414 -17.04 -2.56 -12.53
C ASP A 414 -16.36 -3.82 -11.99
N HIS A 415 -15.73 -3.69 -10.81
CA HIS A 415 -14.98 -4.77 -10.18
C HIS A 415 -15.84 -6.00 -9.86
N LYS A 416 -17.13 -5.80 -9.55
CA LYS A 416 -18.05 -6.89 -9.21
C LYS A 416 -18.47 -7.62 -10.48
N ALA A 417 -18.82 -6.89 -11.53
CA ALA A 417 -19.16 -7.49 -12.83
C ALA A 417 -17.96 -8.23 -13.45
N MET A 418 -16.76 -7.66 -13.30
CA MET A 418 -15.50 -8.26 -13.76
C MET A 418 -15.04 -9.43 -12.85
N GLY A 419 -15.52 -9.47 -11.61
CA GLY A 419 -15.13 -10.42 -10.57
C GLY A 419 -13.65 -10.36 -10.20
N ILE A 420 -12.97 -9.25 -10.48
CA ILE A 420 -11.51 -9.22 -10.61
C ILE A 420 -10.79 -9.45 -9.28
N THR A 421 -11.33 -8.94 -8.18
CA THR A 421 -10.78 -9.16 -6.83
C THR A 421 -10.82 -10.65 -6.46
N ALA A 422 -11.94 -11.32 -6.73
CA ALA A 422 -12.09 -12.75 -6.46
C ALA A 422 -11.20 -13.57 -7.39
N ARG A 423 -11.14 -13.24 -8.68
CA ARG A 423 -10.26 -13.89 -9.67
C ARG A 423 -8.79 -13.78 -9.26
N GLY A 424 -8.34 -12.60 -8.82
CA GLY A 424 -6.98 -12.38 -8.33
C GLY A 424 -6.63 -13.25 -7.12
N ALA A 425 -7.51 -13.26 -6.10
CA ALA A 425 -7.32 -14.12 -4.92
C ALA A 425 -7.38 -15.61 -5.28
N TRP A 426 -8.16 -15.97 -6.29
CA TRP A 426 -8.24 -17.33 -6.79
C TRP A 426 -6.96 -17.80 -7.50
N GLU A 427 -6.15 -16.89 -8.07
CA GLU A 427 -4.82 -17.26 -8.59
C GLU A 427 -3.91 -17.79 -7.46
N SER A 428 -3.99 -17.21 -6.26
CA SER A 428 -3.31 -17.73 -5.08
C SER A 428 -3.85 -19.10 -4.66
N VAL A 429 -5.18 -19.25 -4.64
CA VAL A 429 -5.84 -20.53 -4.32
C VAL A 429 -5.40 -21.63 -5.30
N LYS A 430 -5.43 -21.36 -6.61
CA LYS A 430 -4.93 -22.27 -7.65
C LYS A 430 -3.48 -22.66 -7.40
N ARG A 431 -2.61 -21.71 -7.03
CA ARG A 431 -1.22 -22.01 -6.71
C ARG A 431 -1.09 -22.90 -5.48
N HIS A 432 -1.86 -22.66 -4.41
CA HIS A 432 -1.82 -23.50 -3.21
C HIS A 432 -2.32 -24.92 -3.46
N PHE A 433 -3.38 -25.09 -4.26
CA PHE A 433 -3.84 -26.42 -4.69
C PHE A 433 -2.79 -27.13 -5.54
N PHE A 434 -2.20 -26.42 -6.51
CA PHE A 434 -1.09 -26.95 -7.31
C PHE A 434 0.04 -27.43 -6.41
N GLU A 435 0.49 -26.64 -5.43
CA GLU A 435 1.53 -27.04 -4.46
C GLU A 435 1.17 -28.25 -3.57
N MET A 436 -0.10 -28.65 -3.54
CA MET A 436 -0.58 -29.87 -2.88
C MET A 436 -0.75 -31.05 -3.85
N GLY A 437 -0.43 -30.88 -5.13
CA GLY A 437 -0.59 -31.90 -6.17
C GLY A 437 -2.05 -32.11 -6.59
N LYS A 438 -2.90 -31.08 -6.47
CA LYS A 438 -4.33 -31.12 -6.81
C LYS A 438 -4.71 -29.96 -7.74
N ASP A 439 -5.58 -30.19 -8.70
CA ASP A 439 -6.13 -29.14 -9.56
C ASP A 439 -7.58 -28.82 -9.18
N CYS A 440 -7.79 -27.69 -8.50
CA CYS A 440 -9.13 -27.25 -8.09
C CYS A 440 -10.04 -26.83 -9.24
N GLN A 441 -9.56 -26.84 -10.48
CA GLN A 441 -10.37 -26.58 -11.67
C GLN A 441 -10.92 -27.86 -12.31
N THR A 442 -10.40 -29.03 -11.94
CA THR A 442 -10.83 -30.32 -12.51
C THR A 442 -11.13 -31.40 -11.47
N GLU A 443 -10.83 -31.17 -10.20
CA GLU A 443 -11.00 -32.13 -9.11
C GLU A 443 -11.85 -31.57 -7.97
N ASP A 444 -12.80 -32.36 -7.47
CA ASP A 444 -13.66 -32.02 -6.34
C ASP A 444 -12.88 -31.71 -5.05
N PHE A 445 -13.25 -30.64 -4.35
CA PHE A 445 -12.64 -30.28 -3.07
C PHE A 445 -13.65 -29.66 -2.09
N THR A 446 -13.44 -29.87 -0.79
CA THR A 446 -14.31 -29.32 0.26
C THR A 446 -13.96 -27.88 0.60
N CYS A 447 -14.98 -27.05 0.79
CA CYS A 447 -14.83 -25.62 1.06
C CYS A 447 -15.74 -25.19 2.21
N VAL A 448 -15.25 -24.33 3.09
CA VAL A 448 -16.08 -23.48 3.95
C VAL A 448 -15.92 -22.02 3.58
N GLY A 449 -16.97 -21.23 3.81
CA GLY A 449 -17.07 -19.88 3.30
C GLY A 449 -17.46 -18.81 4.32
N ILE A 450 -16.83 -17.64 4.23
CA ILE A 450 -17.25 -16.44 4.96
C ILE A 450 -17.85 -15.46 3.94
N GLY A 451 -19.17 -15.32 3.91
CA GLY A 451 -19.86 -14.43 2.98
C GLY A 451 -21.22 -14.92 2.48
N ASP A 452 -21.71 -14.25 1.44
CA ASP A 452 -23.01 -14.49 0.81
C ASP A 452 -22.86 -14.49 -0.73
N MET A 453 -23.65 -15.29 -1.43
CA MET A 453 -23.65 -15.36 -2.89
C MET A 453 -23.96 -14.01 -3.57
N ALA A 454 -24.71 -13.11 -2.94
CA ALA A 454 -24.91 -11.76 -3.48
C ALA A 454 -23.68 -10.84 -3.33
N GLY A 455 -22.70 -11.23 -2.49
CA GLY A 455 -21.48 -10.48 -2.24
C GLY A 455 -20.54 -10.48 -3.43
N ASP A 456 -19.80 -9.40 -3.62
CA ASP A 456 -18.81 -9.25 -4.70
C ASP A 456 -17.76 -10.36 -4.65
N VAL A 457 -16.93 -10.39 -3.60
CA VAL A 457 -15.82 -11.34 -3.53
C VAL A 457 -16.28 -12.77 -3.28
N PHE A 458 -17.22 -12.97 -2.35
CA PHE A 458 -17.71 -14.30 -2.02
C PHE A 458 -18.44 -14.95 -3.19
N GLY A 459 -19.41 -14.23 -3.76
CA GLY A 459 -20.23 -14.73 -4.86
C GLY A 459 -19.40 -15.05 -6.10
N ASN A 460 -18.54 -14.12 -6.53
CA ASN A 460 -17.63 -14.37 -7.64
C ASN A 460 -16.70 -15.55 -7.36
N GLY A 461 -16.08 -15.62 -6.17
CA GLY A 461 -15.18 -16.72 -5.80
C GLY A 461 -15.82 -18.10 -5.83
N MET A 462 -17.06 -18.23 -5.35
CA MET A 462 -17.79 -19.50 -5.34
C MET A 462 -18.31 -19.95 -6.72
N MET A 463 -18.08 -19.15 -7.77
CA MET A 463 -18.35 -19.49 -9.17
C MET A 463 -17.09 -19.81 -9.97
N LEU A 464 -15.88 -19.67 -9.40
CA LEU A 464 -14.62 -19.90 -10.12
C LEU A 464 -14.23 -21.38 -10.24
N SER A 465 -15.05 -22.30 -9.74
CA SER A 465 -14.90 -23.74 -9.98
C SER A 465 -16.22 -24.48 -9.76
N GLU A 466 -16.57 -25.34 -10.73
CA GLU A 466 -17.72 -26.25 -10.64
C GLU A 466 -17.48 -27.38 -9.62
N HIS A 467 -16.22 -27.62 -9.24
CA HIS A 467 -15.78 -28.70 -8.35
C HIS A 467 -15.83 -28.34 -6.86
N ILE A 468 -16.34 -27.15 -6.51
CA ILE A 468 -16.48 -26.71 -5.11
C ILE A 468 -17.59 -27.53 -4.42
N LYS A 469 -17.21 -28.25 -3.36
CA LYS A 469 -18.12 -28.79 -2.36
C LYS A 469 -18.21 -27.84 -1.17
N LEU A 470 -19.10 -26.84 -1.26
CA LEU A 470 -19.31 -25.84 -0.20
C LEU A 470 -20.09 -26.46 0.97
N VAL A 471 -19.38 -26.96 1.99
CA VAL A 471 -20.00 -27.72 3.08
C VAL A 471 -20.67 -26.84 4.14
N ALA A 472 -20.17 -25.61 4.29
CA ALA A 472 -20.75 -24.62 5.17
C ALA A 472 -20.37 -23.19 4.75
N ALA A 473 -21.25 -22.25 4.99
CA ALA A 473 -20.96 -20.82 4.86
C ALA A 473 -21.72 -20.01 5.90
N PHE A 474 -21.27 -18.79 6.19
CA PHE A 474 -22.02 -17.90 7.07
C PHE A 474 -21.85 -16.44 6.67
N ASN A 475 -22.86 -15.63 7.00
CA ASN A 475 -22.83 -14.18 6.86
C ASN A 475 -23.41 -13.52 8.13
N HIS A 476 -23.73 -12.23 8.05
CA HIS A 476 -24.32 -11.50 9.18
C HIS A 476 -25.77 -11.92 9.53
N LEU A 477 -26.46 -12.66 8.64
CA LEU A 477 -27.87 -13.06 8.76
C LEU A 477 -28.06 -14.56 9.00
N HIS A 478 -27.26 -15.41 8.37
CA HIS A 478 -27.51 -16.83 8.23
C HIS A 478 -26.25 -17.67 8.43
N VAL A 479 -26.47 -18.92 8.84
CA VAL A 479 -25.51 -20.03 8.73
C VAL A 479 -26.09 -21.03 7.73
N PHE A 480 -25.36 -21.29 6.65
CA PHE A 480 -25.66 -22.27 5.61
C PHE A 480 -24.86 -23.55 5.88
N LEU A 481 -25.52 -24.70 5.84
CA LEU A 481 -24.92 -26.03 5.99
C LEU A 481 -25.38 -26.94 4.86
N ASP A 482 -24.44 -27.59 4.19
CA ASP A 482 -24.70 -28.65 3.21
C ASP A 482 -23.61 -29.72 3.36
N PRO A 483 -23.79 -30.75 4.22
CA PRO A 483 -22.69 -31.65 4.61
C PRO A 483 -22.00 -32.43 3.49
N ASN A 484 -22.73 -32.72 2.40
CA ASN A 484 -22.23 -33.48 1.26
C ASN A 484 -22.88 -32.97 -0.05
N PRO A 485 -22.50 -31.75 -0.50
CA PRO A 485 -23.09 -31.14 -1.67
C PRO A 485 -22.66 -31.89 -2.93
N GLU A 486 -23.58 -32.07 -3.88
CA GLU A 486 -23.24 -32.55 -5.22
C GLU A 486 -22.70 -31.36 -6.05
N PRO A 487 -21.47 -31.43 -6.58
CA PRO A 487 -20.81 -30.28 -7.19
C PRO A 487 -21.61 -29.62 -8.33
N ALA A 488 -22.11 -30.39 -9.29
CA ALA A 488 -22.72 -29.83 -10.50
C ALA A 488 -24.05 -29.09 -10.19
N THR A 489 -24.94 -29.73 -9.43
CA THR A 489 -26.24 -29.16 -9.04
C THR A 489 -26.09 -28.01 -8.05
N SER A 490 -25.20 -28.14 -7.06
CA SER A 490 -24.93 -27.05 -6.13
C SER A 490 -24.26 -25.85 -6.81
N PHE A 491 -23.41 -26.07 -7.82
CA PHE A 491 -22.82 -24.99 -8.62
C PHE A 491 -23.89 -24.24 -9.42
N ALA A 492 -24.77 -24.95 -10.12
CA ALA A 492 -25.87 -24.34 -10.86
C ALA A 492 -26.77 -23.49 -9.93
N GLU A 493 -27.02 -23.97 -8.71
CA GLU A 493 -27.77 -23.23 -7.71
C GLU A 493 -27.04 -21.99 -7.17
N ARG A 494 -25.72 -22.08 -6.93
CA ARG A 494 -24.89 -20.91 -6.58
C ARG A 494 -24.94 -19.85 -7.68
N VAL A 495 -24.83 -20.25 -8.96
CA VAL A 495 -24.95 -19.34 -10.11
C VAL A 495 -26.35 -18.69 -10.16
N ARG A 496 -27.41 -19.45 -9.92
CA ARG A 496 -28.78 -18.90 -9.85
C ARG A 496 -28.90 -17.85 -8.75
N LEU A 497 -28.38 -18.15 -7.55
CA LEU A 497 -28.40 -17.22 -6.42
C LEU A 497 -27.63 -15.94 -6.72
N PHE A 498 -26.39 -16.06 -7.22
CA PHE A 498 -25.56 -14.89 -7.57
C PHE A 498 -26.27 -13.92 -8.53
N ASN A 499 -26.96 -14.46 -9.53
CA ASN A 499 -27.70 -13.67 -10.53
C ASN A 499 -29.07 -13.19 -10.05
N THR A 500 -29.54 -13.63 -8.87
CA THR A 500 -30.82 -13.21 -8.30
C THR A 500 -30.64 -11.90 -7.50
N PRO A 501 -31.30 -10.79 -7.89
CA PRO A 501 -31.14 -9.53 -7.19
C PRO A 501 -31.53 -9.62 -5.71
N ARG A 502 -30.63 -9.17 -4.83
CA ARG A 502 -30.82 -9.15 -3.36
C ARG A 502 -31.06 -10.53 -2.74
N SER A 503 -30.57 -11.60 -3.37
CA SER A 503 -30.62 -12.94 -2.79
C SER A 503 -29.89 -13.00 -1.45
N THR A 504 -30.28 -13.97 -0.64
CA THR A 504 -29.59 -14.39 0.58
C THR A 504 -29.49 -15.91 0.59
N TRP A 505 -28.76 -16.47 1.55
CA TRP A 505 -28.78 -17.92 1.78
C TRP A 505 -30.18 -18.51 1.95
N ALA A 506 -31.17 -17.76 2.45
CA ALA A 506 -32.54 -18.25 2.60
C ALA A 506 -33.25 -18.55 1.27
N ASP A 507 -32.74 -18.00 0.16
CA ASP A 507 -33.26 -18.24 -1.18
C ASP A 507 -32.70 -19.53 -1.82
N TYR A 508 -31.74 -20.20 -1.17
CA TYR A 508 -31.18 -21.48 -1.64
C TYR A 508 -32.26 -22.55 -1.64
N ASN A 509 -32.39 -23.30 -2.73
CA ASN A 509 -33.38 -24.35 -2.88
C ASN A 509 -33.15 -25.47 -1.86
N PRO A 510 -34.04 -25.65 -0.85
CA PRO A 510 -33.82 -26.63 0.21
C PRO A 510 -33.78 -28.08 -0.28
N ALA A 511 -34.39 -28.37 -1.44
CA ALA A 511 -34.39 -29.71 -2.03
C ALA A 511 -33.01 -30.14 -2.56
N LEU A 512 -32.09 -29.18 -2.75
CA LEU A 512 -30.73 -29.44 -3.22
C LEU A 512 -29.72 -29.57 -2.06
N ILE A 513 -30.13 -29.28 -0.82
CA ILE A 513 -29.28 -29.40 0.35
C ILE A 513 -29.25 -30.86 0.79
N SER A 514 -28.05 -31.40 1.02
CA SER A 514 -27.87 -32.79 1.47
C SER A 514 -28.42 -33.03 2.88
N ALA A 515 -28.58 -34.33 3.22
CA ALA A 515 -29.15 -34.75 4.50
C ALA A 515 -28.39 -34.13 5.70
N GLY A 516 -29.15 -33.66 6.69
CA GLY A 516 -28.63 -32.98 7.87
C GLY A 516 -28.29 -31.50 7.68
N GLY A 517 -28.27 -30.99 6.43
CA GLY A 517 -28.03 -29.58 6.12
C GLY A 517 -29.25 -28.67 6.28
N GLY A 518 -29.04 -27.39 6.06
CA GLY A 518 -30.09 -26.37 6.07
C GLY A 518 -29.56 -24.94 6.12
N VAL A 519 -30.48 -23.98 6.09
CA VAL A 519 -30.20 -22.55 6.25
C VAL A 519 -30.85 -22.06 7.53
N PHE A 520 -30.05 -21.51 8.42
CA PHE A 520 -30.48 -21.14 9.77
C PHE A 520 -30.22 -19.65 10.03
N PRO A 521 -31.17 -18.91 10.63
CA PRO A 521 -30.93 -17.52 10.98
C PRO A 521 -29.93 -17.41 12.14
N ARG A 522 -29.05 -16.41 12.09
CA ARG A 522 -28.06 -16.13 13.13
C ARG A 522 -28.71 -15.72 14.46
N THR A 523 -29.97 -15.32 14.44
CA THR A 523 -30.79 -15.03 15.62
C THR A 523 -31.41 -16.26 16.27
N ALA A 524 -31.25 -17.45 15.69
CA ALA A 524 -31.75 -18.69 16.27
C ALA A 524 -31.11 -18.94 17.66
N LYS A 525 -31.91 -19.45 18.60
CA LYS A 525 -31.39 -19.84 19.93
C LYS A 525 -30.50 -21.08 19.86
N SER A 526 -30.75 -21.96 18.90
CA SER A 526 -30.00 -23.20 18.71
C SER A 526 -30.28 -23.76 17.32
N ILE A 527 -29.28 -24.42 16.73
CA ILE A 527 -29.30 -25.10 15.43
C ILE A 527 -29.06 -26.59 15.70
N PRO A 528 -29.92 -27.50 15.20
CA PRO A 528 -29.71 -28.94 15.33
C PRO A 528 -28.49 -29.39 14.53
N VAL A 529 -27.71 -30.33 15.08
CA VAL A 529 -26.50 -30.88 14.46
C VAL A 529 -26.67 -32.38 14.29
N GLY A 530 -26.92 -32.82 13.06
CA GLY A 530 -27.04 -34.23 12.69
C GLY A 530 -25.68 -34.91 12.49
N PRO A 531 -25.65 -36.25 12.34
CA PRO A 531 -24.43 -37.02 12.12
C PRO A 531 -23.65 -36.57 10.87
N GLU A 532 -24.34 -36.14 9.81
CA GLU A 532 -23.72 -35.68 8.56
C GLU A 532 -22.95 -34.37 8.79
N VAL A 533 -23.56 -33.40 9.48
CA VAL A 533 -22.90 -32.12 9.84
C VAL A 533 -21.73 -32.37 10.78
N ARG A 534 -21.87 -33.28 11.76
CA ARG A 534 -20.76 -33.65 12.65
C ARG A 534 -19.56 -34.18 11.88
N ALA A 535 -19.79 -35.08 10.92
CA ALA A 535 -18.74 -35.63 10.10
C ALA A 535 -18.07 -34.54 9.23
N ALA A 536 -18.87 -33.71 8.57
CA ALA A 536 -18.37 -32.64 7.69
C ALA A 536 -17.54 -31.58 8.44
N LEU A 537 -17.95 -31.21 9.66
CA LEU A 537 -17.26 -30.20 10.48
C LEU A 537 -16.24 -30.81 11.46
N GLY A 538 -16.16 -32.14 11.55
CA GLY A 538 -15.27 -32.85 12.47
C GLY A 538 -15.58 -32.57 13.95
N LEU A 539 -16.85 -32.71 14.33
CA LEU A 539 -17.39 -32.52 15.70
C LEU A 539 -17.47 -33.85 16.45
N ALA A 540 -17.53 -33.78 17.79
CA ALA A 540 -17.71 -34.96 18.64
C ALA A 540 -19.11 -35.58 18.50
N ASP A 541 -19.22 -36.90 18.63
CA ASP A 541 -20.44 -37.68 18.36
C ASP A 541 -21.64 -37.31 19.24
N ASP A 542 -21.41 -36.77 20.43
CA ASP A 542 -22.42 -36.34 21.39
C ASP A 542 -23.00 -34.94 21.08
N VAL A 543 -22.42 -34.21 20.13
CA VAL A 543 -22.93 -32.90 19.70
C VAL A 543 -24.21 -33.07 18.87
N THR A 544 -25.34 -32.65 19.44
CA THR A 544 -26.67 -32.74 18.79
C THR A 544 -27.29 -31.39 18.45
N LYS A 545 -26.77 -30.30 19.01
CA LYS A 545 -27.20 -28.92 18.75
C LYS A 545 -26.12 -27.92 19.18
N MET A 546 -26.09 -26.75 18.56
CA MET A 546 -25.17 -25.65 18.88
C MET A 546 -25.88 -24.30 18.77
N THR A 547 -25.39 -23.26 19.41
CA THR A 547 -25.79 -21.88 19.08
C THR A 547 -25.15 -21.44 17.75
N PRO A 548 -25.69 -20.41 17.06
CA PRO A 548 -25.09 -19.92 15.82
C PRO A 548 -23.61 -19.50 15.96
N ASN A 549 -23.24 -18.87 17.09
CA ASN A 549 -21.85 -18.45 17.31
C ASN A 549 -20.91 -19.65 17.52
N GLU A 550 -21.33 -20.65 18.32
CA GLU A 550 -20.55 -21.89 18.48
C GLU A 550 -20.40 -22.64 17.15
N LEU A 551 -21.45 -22.66 16.34
CA LEU A 551 -21.40 -23.31 15.03
C LEU A 551 -20.48 -22.57 14.05
N ILE A 552 -20.49 -21.23 14.02
CA ILE A 552 -19.54 -20.45 13.21
C ILE A 552 -18.10 -20.72 13.67
N ASN A 553 -17.86 -20.77 14.98
CA ASN A 553 -16.55 -21.14 15.53
C ASN A 553 -16.11 -22.54 15.05
N ALA A 554 -17.02 -23.51 15.02
CA ALA A 554 -16.76 -24.84 14.48
C ALA A 554 -16.51 -24.85 12.96
N ILE A 555 -17.25 -24.06 12.18
CA ILE A 555 -17.05 -23.92 10.73
C ILE A 555 -15.63 -23.40 10.43
N LEU A 556 -15.15 -22.42 11.19
CA LEU A 556 -13.77 -21.90 11.05
C LEU A 556 -12.70 -22.95 11.36
N LYS A 557 -13.04 -23.99 12.15
CA LYS A 557 -12.17 -25.12 12.51
C LYS A 557 -12.43 -26.36 11.65
N ALA A 558 -13.25 -26.28 10.61
CA ALA A 558 -13.63 -27.46 9.83
C ALA A 558 -12.42 -28.09 9.10
N PRO A 559 -12.34 -29.43 9.01
CA PRO A 559 -11.24 -30.13 8.34
C PRO A 559 -11.49 -30.21 6.82
N VAL A 560 -11.43 -29.07 6.14
CA VAL A 560 -11.72 -28.94 4.70
C VAL A 560 -10.48 -28.65 3.87
N ASP A 561 -10.58 -28.76 2.54
CA ASP A 561 -9.48 -28.37 1.65
C ASP A 561 -9.29 -26.84 1.62
N LEU A 562 -10.38 -26.05 1.57
CA LEU A 562 -10.34 -24.58 1.45
C LEU A 562 -11.21 -23.88 2.50
N LEU A 563 -10.64 -22.87 3.17
CA LEU A 563 -11.38 -21.80 3.84
C LEU A 563 -11.33 -20.55 2.95
N TRP A 564 -12.48 -20.17 2.38
CA TRP A 564 -12.59 -18.98 1.54
C TRP A 564 -13.16 -17.80 2.32
N ASN A 565 -12.36 -16.76 2.49
CA ASN A 565 -12.84 -15.50 3.06
C ASN A 565 -13.22 -14.52 1.95
N GLY A 566 -14.52 -14.35 1.71
CA GLY A 566 -15.08 -13.30 0.85
C GLY A 566 -15.84 -12.23 1.63
N GLY A 567 -15.71 -12.21 2.95
CA GLY A 567 -16.44 -11.36 3.88
C GLY A 567 -15.57 -10.26 4.49
N ILE A 568 -16.11 -9.59 5.51
CA ILE A 568 -15.42 -8.53 6.26
C ILE A 568 -15.41 -8.91 7.74
N GLY A 569 -14.25 -8.84 8.37
CA GLY A 569 -14.07 -9.06 9.81
C GLY A 569 -12.86 -9.93 10.12
N THR A 570 -12.34 -9.81 11.35
CA THR A 570 -11.17 -10.57 11.83
C THR A 570 -11.63 -11.82 12.58
N TYR A 571 -11.61 -12.96 11.88
CA TYR A 571 -12.10 -14.26 12.36
C TYR A 571 -11.02 -15.14 12.96
N VAL A 572 -9.75 -14.89 12.64
CA VAL A 572 -8.63 -15.69 13.14
C VAL A 572 -7.52 -14.80 13.68
N LYS A 573 -7.03 -15.15 14.88
CA LYS A 573 -5.87 -14.50 15.53
C LYS A 573 -4.82 -15.53 15.94
N ALA A 574 -3.66 -15.11 16.43
CA ALA A 574 -2.75 -16.03 17.10
C ALA A 574 -3.24 -16.35 18.52
N SER A 575 -2.84 -17.52 19.05
CA SER A 575 -3.03 -17.85 20.47
C SER A 575 -2.37 -16.86 21.43
N SER A 576 -1.30 -16.17 20.98
CA SER A 576 -0.61 -15.12 21.73
C SER A 576 -1.34 -13.77 21.78
N GLU A 577 -2.40 -13.60 20.98
CA GLU A 577 -3.18 -12.38 20.92
C GLU A 577 -4.47 -12.53 21.74
N THR A 578 -4.90 -11.46 22.41
CA THR A 578 -6.23 -11.37 22.99
C THR A 578 -7.27 -11.08 21.91
N HIS A 579 -8.56 -11.20 22.24
CA HIS A 579 -9.61 -10.76 21.32
C HIS A 579 -9.56 -9.25 21.07
N GLU A 580 -9.17 -8.47 22.07
CA GLU A 580 -9.04 -7.01 21.97
C GLU A 580 -7.93 -6.61 20.98
N ASP A 581 -6.79 -7.31 20.99
CA ASP A 581 -5.67 -7.06 20.07
C ASP A 581 -6.06 -7.19 18.59
N ALA A 582 -7.06 -8.03 18.27
CA ALA A 582 -7.53 -8.23 16.90
C ALA A 582 -8.34 -7.04 16.35
N GLY A 583 -8.76 -6.10 17.20
CA GLY A 583 -9.39 -4.84 16.78
C GLY A 583 -10.82 -4.95 16.22
N ASP A 584 -11.50 -6.09 16.40
CA ASP A 584 -12.84 -6.35 15.85
C ASP A 584 -13.79 -7.00 16.86
N LYS A 585 -14.39 -6.18 17.73
CA LYS A 585 -15.29 -6.67 18.80
C LYS A 585 -16.51 -7.45 18.28
N ALA A 586 -16.96 -7.20 17.06
CA ALA A 586 -18.17 -7.82 16.51
C ALA A 586 -18.00 -9.33 16.28
N ASN A 587 -16.75 -9.80 16.13
CA ASN A 587 -16.42 -11.19 15.87
C ASN A 587 -15.77 -11.91 17.06
N ASP A 588 -15.65 -11.27 18.23
CA ASP A 588 -15.03 -11.86 19.43
C ASP A 588 -15.64 -13.22 19.80
N ALA A 589 -16.96 -13.33 19.75
CA ALA A 589 -17.70 -14.54 20.13
C ALA A 589 -17.51 -15.72 19.17
N VAL A 590 -16.96 -15.50 17.97
CA VAL A 590 -16.77 -16.56 16.96
C VAL A 590 -15.31 -16.80 16.62
N ARG A 591 -14.41 -15.85 16.92
CA ARG A 591 -13.00 -15.86 16.54
C ARG A 591 -12.26 -17.10 17.08
N VAL A 592 -11.36 -17.64 16.25
CA VAL A 592 -10.51 -18.79 16.56
C VAL A 592 -9.04 -18.44 16.55
N ASN A 593 -8.20 -19.31 17.08
CA ASN A 593 -6.75 -19.20 16.92
C ASN A 593 -6.29 -19.88 15.61
N GLY A 594 -5.22 -19.38 15.00
CA GLY A 594 -4.65 -19.93 13.77
C GLY A 594 -4.26 -21.40 13.90
N ALA A 595 -3.79 -21.81 15.08
CA ALA A 595 -3.46 -23.21 15.38
C ALA A 595 -4.68 -24.15 15.42
N GLU A 596 -5.90 -23.61 15.53
CA GLU A 596 -7.14 -24.41 15.57
C GLU A 596 -7.77 -24.59 14.18
N VAL A 597 -7.33 -23.83 13.18
CA VAL A 597 -7.86 -23.93 11.82
C VAL A 597 -7.30 -25.17 11.14
N ARG A 598 -8.19 -26.09 10.78
CA ARG A 598 -7.85 -27.38 10.14
C ARG A 598 -8.00 -27.40 8.63
N ALA A 599 -8.45 -26.29 8.02
CA ALA A 599 -8.45 -26.16 6.58
C ALA A 599 -7.02 -26.33 6.03
N LYS A 600 -6.83 -26.96 4.88
CA LYS A 600 -5.49 -27.11 4.28
C LYS A 600 -4.99 -25.81 3.63
N ILE A 601 -5.92 -25.07 3.04
CA ILE A 601 -5.68 -23.78 2.38
C ILE A 601 -6.64 -22.75 2.97
N ALA A 602 -6.17 -21.52 3.13
CA ALA A 602 -7.01 -20.36 3.33
C ALA A 602 -6.74 -19.32 2.23
N GLY A 603 -7.80 -18.86 1.57
CA GLY A 603 -7.74 -17.80 0.55
C GLY A 603 -8.44 -16.53 1.05
N GLU A 604 -7.74 -15.41 1.02
CA GLU A 604 -8.25 -14.13 1.52
C GLU A 604 -8.62 -13.17 0.40
N GLY A 605 -9.83 -13.35 -0.16
CA GLY A 605 -10.41 -12.36 -1.06
C GLY A 605 -10.86 -11.09 -0.33
N GLY A 606 -11.42 -11.22 0.87
CA GLY A 606 -11.76 -10.11 1.77
C GLY A 606 -10.54 -9.53 2.49
N ASN A 607 -10.63 -8.29 2.98
CA ASN A 607 -9.56 -7.68 3.78
C ASN A 607 -9.67 -8.09 5.26
N LEU A 608 -8.53 -8.27 5.92
CA LEU A 608 -8.38 -8.46 7.37
C LEU A 608 -9.20 -9.63 7.94
N GLY A 609 -9.30 -10.74 7.20
CA GLY A 609 -9.87 -11.99 7.72
C GLY A 609 -9.13 -12.55 8.92
N TRP A 610 -7.83 -12.31 8.92
CA TRP A 610 -6.86 -12.84 9.85
C TRP A 610 -5.96 -11.72 10.38
N THR A 611 -5.56 -11.81 11.65
CA THR A 611 -4.39 -11.04 12.11
C THR A 611 -3.13 -11.60 11.46
N GLN A 612 -2.09 -10.77 11.32
CA GLN A 612 -0.82 -11.24 10.74
C GLN A 612 -0.21 -12.39 11.56
N LYS A 613 -0.23 -12.30 12.90
CA LYS A 613 0.25 -13.38 13.77
C LYS A 613 -0.61 -14.64 13.62
N GLY A 614 -1.92 -14.52 13.42
CA GLY A 614 -2.81 -15.65 13.15
C GLY A 614 -2.45 -16.39 11.87
N ARG A 615 -2.12 -15.66 10.78
CA ARG A 615 -1.62 -16.27 9.54
C ARG A 615 -0.32 -17.04 9.76
N ILE A 616 0.61 -16.45 10.50
CA ILE A 616 1.91 -17.06 10.83
C ILE A 616 1.71 -18.33 11.65
N GLU A 617 0.87 -18.30 12.68
CA GLU A 617 0.56 -19.48 13.51
C GLU A 617 -0.07 -20.60 12.68
N TYR A 618 -1.03 -20.29 11.81
CA TYR A 618 -1.63 -21.29 10.92
C TYR A 618 -0.63 -21.86 9.92
N ALA A 619 0.22 -21.03 9.32
CA ALA A 619 1.27 -21.49 8.42
C ALA A 619 2.32 -22.39 9.13
N GLN A 620 2.65 -22.08 10.39
CA GLN A 620 3.54 -22.92 11.21
C GLN A 620 2.93 -24.29 11.52
N ASN A 621 1.59 -24.40 11.54
CA ASN A 621 0.86 -25.65 11.73
C ASN A 621 0.56 -26.39 10.41
N GLY A 622 1.19 -26.00 9.30
CA GLY A 622 1.10 -26.69 8.01
C GLY A 622 0.01 -26.14 7.07
N GLY A 623 -0.71 -25.10 7.49
CA GLY A 623 -1.67 -24.39 6.64
C GLY A 623 -1.01 -23.62 5.50
N ARG A 624 -1.70 -23.50 4.37
CA ARG A 624 -1.24 -22.70 3.23
C ARG A 624 -2.06 -21.42 3.12
N ILE A 625 -1.39 -20.29 3.31
CA ILE A 625 -2.00 -18.96 3.30
C ILE A 625 -0.97 -17.92 2.82
N ASN A 626 -1.45 -16.96 2.05
CA ASN A 626 -0.77 -15.68 1.78
C ASN A 626 -1.35 -14.59 2.69
N THR A 627 -0.87 -13.37 2.59
CA THR A 627 -1.59 -12.22 3.14
C THR A 627 -2.67 -11.73 2.17
N ASP A 628 -3.73 -11.15 2.70
CA ASP A 628 -4.82 -10.53 1.93
C ASP A 628 -4.33 -9.51 0.90
N PHE A 629 -3.34 -8.69 1.24
CA PHE A 629 -2.75 -7.70 0.34
C PHE A 629 -2.00 -8.30 -0.86
N ILE A 630 -1.67 -9.60 -0.83
CA ILE A 630 -1.20 -10.35 -2.01
C ILE A 630 -2.40 -10.89 -2.78
N ASP A 631 -3.31 -11.60 -2.10
CA ASP A 631 -4.44 -12.30 -2.71
C ASP A 631 -5.40 -11.34 -3.43
N ASN A 632 -5.85 -10.29 -2.76
CA ASN A 632 -6.88 -9.39 -3.26
C ASN A 632 -6.33 -8.11 -3.92
N SER A 633 -5.07 -8.14 -4.34
CA SER A 633 -4.37 -7.02 -5.01
C SER A 633 -4.93 -6.66 -6.39
N ALA A 634 -5.58 -7.61 -7.07
CA ALA A 634 -6.15 -7.41 -8.41
C ALA A 634 -7.14 -6.24 -8.49
N GLY A 635 -7.91 -6.00 -7.42
CA GLY A 635 -8.82 -4.86 -7.37
C GLY A 635 -8.10 -3.52 -7.43
N VAL A 636 -7.01 -3.34 -6.69
CA VAL A 636 -6.28 -2.05 -6.70
C VAL A 636 -5.53 -1.83 -8.01
N ASP A 637 -5.04 -2.92 -8.60
CA ASP A 637 -4.32 -2.98 -9.88
C ASP A 637 -5.24 -2.61 -11.07
N THR A 638 -6.45 -3.17 -11.12
CA THR A 638 -7.46 -2.83 -12.14
C THR A 638 -7.74 -1.33 -12.16
N SER A 639 -7.89 -0.74 -10.99
CA SER A 639 -8.12 0.70 -10.90
C SER A 639 -6.88 1.55 -11.19
N ASP A 640 -5.66 1.03 -11.02
CA ASP A 640 -4.44 1.73 -11.44
C ASP A 640 -4.40 1.85 -12.97
N HIS A 641 -4.69 0.74 -13.66
CA HIS A 641 -4.88 0.75 -15.11
C HIS A 641 -6.01 1.71 -15.52
N GLU A 642 -7.16 1.72 -14.83
CA GLU A 642 -8.24 2.66 -15.14
C GLU A 642 -7.77 4.13 -15.12
N VAL A 643 -7.09 4.54 -14.05
CA VAL A 643 -6.61 5.92 -13.87
C VAL A 643 -5.58 6.28 -14.94
N ASN A 644 -4.59 5.42 -15.17
CA ASN A 644 -3.55 5.70 -16.17
C ASN A 644 -4.08 5.69 -17.60
N ILE A 645 -5.06 4.83 -17.93
CA ILE A 645 -5.76 4.88 -19.22
C ILE A 645 -6.51 6.20 -19.38
N LYS A 646 -7.22 6.66 -18.35
CA LYS A 646 -7.93 7.94 -18.40
C LYS A 646 -6.97 9.12 -18.54
N ILE A 647 -5.84 9.12 -17.84
CA ILE A 647 -4.80 10.16 -17.97
C ILE A 647 -4.26 10.19 -19.41
N LEU A 648 -3.92 9.03 -19.99
CA LEU A 648 -3.44 8.94 -21.37
C LEU A 648 -4.47 9.51 -22.37
N LEU A 649 -5.74 9.12 -22.23
CA LEU A 649 -6.79 9.50 -23.16
C LEU A 649 -7.30 10.93 -22.95
N ALA A 650 -7.13 11.51 -21.75
CA ALA A 650 -7.52 12.89 -21.47
C ALA A 650 -6.81 13.90 -22.39
N ALA A 651 -5.54 13.65 -22.72
CA ALA A 651 -4.79 14.49 -23.66
C ALA A 651 -5.38 14.44 -25.08
N GLU A 652 -5.86 13.28 -25.52
CA GLU A 652 -6.50 13.10 -26.84
C GLU A 652 -7.88 13.76 -26.91
N VAL A 653 -8.63 13.71 -25.80
CA VAL A 653 -9.91 14.42 -25.66
C VAL A 653 -9.71 15.93 -25.66
N ALA A 654 -8.74 16.43 -24.88
CA ALA A 654 -8.41 17.86 -24.84
C ALA A 654 -7.95 18.39 -26.21
N ALA A 655 -7.26 17.56 -26.99
CA ALA A 655 -6.85 17.90 -28.35
C ALA A 655 -7.97 17.76 -29.41
N GLY A 656 -9.18 17.33 -29.02
CA GLY A 656 -10.33 17.15 -29.93
C GLY A 656 -10.18 15.97 -30.89
N ARG A 657 -9.21 15.07 -30.68
CA ARG A 657 -8.99 13.88 -31.53
C ARG A 657 -9.84 12.68 -31.11
N LEU A 658 -10.38 12.71 -29.89
CA LEU A 658 -11.26 11.69 -29.33
C LEU A 658 -12.42 12.38 -28.60
N THR A 659 -13.67 11.95 -28.85
CA THR A 659 -14.81 12.44 -28.05
C THR A 659 -14.90 11.70 -26.71
N THR A 660 -15.55 12.30 -25.71
CA THR A 660 -15.78 11.64 -24.41
C THR A 660 -16.56 10.33 -24.55
N GLN A 661 -17.51 10.26 -25.49
CA GLN A 661 -18.27 9.04 -25.77
C GLN A 661 -17.37 7.93 -26.33
N GLU A 662 -16.58 8.23 -27.36
CA GLU A 662 -15.65 7.26 -27.95
C GLU A 662 -14.59 6.80 -26.94
N ARG A 663 -14.13 7.69 -26.05
CA ARG A 663 -13.24 7.35 -24.93
C ARG A 663 -13.87 6.33 -23.99
N ASN A 664 -15.13 6.52 -23.61
CA ASN A 664 -15.86 5.62 -22.71
C ASN A 664 -16.10 4.24 -23.36
N GLU A 665 -16.48 4.22 -24.64
CA GLU A 665 -16.66 2.99 -25.41
C GLU A 665 -15.34 2.21 -25.54
N LEU A 666 -14.23 2.91 -25.82
CA LEU A 666 -12.90 2.33 -25.86
C LEU A 666 -12.50 1.73 -24.50
N LEU A 667 -12.70 2.46 -23.40
CA LEU A 667 -12.41 1.97 -22.04
C LEU A 667 -13.14 0.66 -21.75
N ALA A 668 -14.46 0.62 -22.00
CA ALA A 668 -15.26 -0.58 -21.77
C ALA A 668 -14.79 -1.78 -22.62
N SER A 669 -14.39 -1.53 -23.88
CA SER A 669 -13.91 -2.59 -24.79
C SER A 669 -12.63 -3.30 -24.33
N MET A 670 -11.86 -2.70 -23.41
CA MET A 670 -10.57 -3.22 -22.94
C MET A 670 -10.65 -3.99 -21.62
N THR A 671 -11.86 -4.25 -21.10
CA THR A 671 -12.07 -4.90 -19.80
C THR A 671 -11.31 -6.22 -19.66
N ASP A 672 -11.39 -7.12 -20.65
CA ASP A 672 -10.71 -8.42 -20.60
C ASP A 672 -9.19 -8.34 -20.78
N ASP A 673 -8.71 -7.37 -21.57
CA ASP A 673 -7.28 -7.09 -21.72
C ASP A 673 -6.69 -6.62 -20.38
N VAL A 674 -7.37 -5.70 -19.68
CA VAL A 674 -6.97 -5.25 -18.34
C VAL A 674 -7.02 -6.40 -17.34
N ALA A 675 -8.07 -7.24 -17.37
CA ALA A 675 -8.14 -8.43 -16.53
C ALA A 675 -6.91 -9.33 -16.69
N THR A 676 -6.47 -9.52 -17.94
CA THR A 676 -5.32 -10.38 -18.26
C THR A 676 -4.02 -9.80 -17.71
N LEU A 677 -3.80 -8.48 -17.86
CA LEU A 677 -2.62 -7.78 -17.34
C LEU A 677 -2.55 -7.87 -15.81
N VAL A 678 -3.68 -7.61 -15.14
CA VAL A 678 -3.80 -7.66 -13.68
C VAL A 678 -3.55 -9.07 -13.14
N LEU A 679 -4.21 -10.09 -13.70
CA LEU A 679 -4.06 -11.47 -13.22
C LEU A 679 -2.65 -12.02 -13.45
N ALA A 680 -1.93 -11.55 -14.48
CA ALA A 680 -0.52 -11.89 -14.67
C ALA A 680 0.34 -11.45 -13.46
N HIS A 681 0.07 -10.28 -12.87
CA HIS A 681 0.75 -9.85 -11.66
C HIS A 681 0.45 -10.75 -10.45
N ASN A 682 -0.80 -11.20 -10.27
CA ASN A 682 -1.16 -12.14 -9.21
C ASN A 682 -0.45 -13.50 -9.38
N ILE A 683 -0.38 -14.01 -10.61
CA ILE A 683 0.31 -15.26 -10.94
C ILE A 683 1.80 -15.15 -10.63
N ASP A 684 2.48 -14.11 -11.13
CA ASP A 684 3.92 -13.93 -10.99
C ASP A 684 4.35 -13.78 -9.53
N GLN A 685 3.58 -13.06 -8.71
CA GLN A 685 3.87 -12.93 -7.29
C GLN A 685 3.73 -14.26 -6.54
N ASN A 686 2.69 -15.04 -6.85
CA ASN A 686 2.50 -16.33 -6.24
C ASN A 686 3.61 -17.32 -6.61
N ILE A 687 4.08 -17.29 -7.86
CA ILE A 687 5.25 -18.07 -8.29
C ILE A 687 6.52 -17.62 -7.54
N ALA A 688 6.74 -16.32 -7.38
CA ALA A 688 7.87 -15.78 -6.65
C ALA A 688 7.87 -16.23 -5.18
N LEU A 689 6.69 -16.21 -4.54
CA LEU A 689 6.48 -16.68 -3.16
C LEU A 689 6.69 -18.19 -3.04
N SER A 690 6.22 -19.00 -4.00
CA SER A 690 6.49 -20.45 -4.00
C SER A 690 7.99 -20.74 -4.06
N CYS A 691 8.73 -20.03 -4.92
CA CYS A 691 10.18 -20.17 -5.00
C CYS A 691 10.86 -19.73 -3.69
N ALA A 692 10.35 -18.66 -3.07
CA ALA A 692 10.85 -18.16 -1.79
C ALA A 692 10.61 -19.15 -0.65
N THR A 693 9.40 -19.72 -0.56
CA THR A 693 9.03 -20.71 0.45
C THR A 693 9.86 -21.98 0.32
N TYR A 694 10.05 -22.49 -0.90
CA TYR A 694 10.87 -23.68 -1.15
C TYR A 694 12.32 -23.49 -0.68
N ARG A 695 12.89 -22.29 -0.87
CA ARG A 695 14.26 -21.96 -0.44
C ARG A 695 14.34 -21.30 0.93
N ALA A 696 13.24 -21.17 1.68
CA ALA A 696 13.18 -20.31 2.86
C ALA A 696 14.23 -20.68 3.93
N PRO A 697 14.47 -21.97 4.26
CA PRO A 697 15.55 -22.35 5.18
C PRO A 697 16.94 -21.96 4.65
N ALA A 698 17.25 -22.31 3.40
CA ALA A 698 18.56 -22.06 2.79
C ALA A 698 18.87 -20.57 2.62
N MET A 699 17.83 -19.73 2.49
CA MET A 699 17.96 -18.28 2.33
C MET A 699 17.74 -17.51 3.64
N ALA A 700 17.49 -18.17 4.77
CA ALA A 700 17.19 -17.52 6.04
C ALA A 700 18.26 -16.51 6.51
N PRO A 701 19.58 -16.79 6.39
CA PRO A 701 20.61 -15.80 6.70
C PRO A 701 20.53 -14.55 5.81
N SER A 702 20.25 -14.72 4.51
CA SER A 702 20.07 -13.59 3.59
C SER A 702 18.79 -12.80 3.87
N HIS A 703 17.71 -13.47 4.27
CA HIS A 703 16.48 -12.79 4.69
C HIS A 703 16.71 -11.95 5.94
N GLU A 704 17.41 -12.49 6.95
CA GLU A 704 17.80 -11.74 8.16
C GLU A 704 18.66 -10.53 7.83
N ALA A 705 19.72 -10.73 7.04
CA ALA A 705 20.61 -9.65 6.66
C ALA A 705 19.88 -8.55 5.90
N TRP A 706 18.96 -8.91 4.99
CA TRP A 706 18.19 -7.93 4.24
C TRP A 706 17.19 -7.17 5.11
N MET A 707 16.49 -7.85 6.04
CA MET A 707 15.61 -7.17 7.00
C MET A 707 16.39 -6.16 7.85
N ARG A 708 17.59 -6.51 8.32
CA ARG A 708 18.45 -5.59 9.07
C ARG A 708 18.84 -4.36 8.26
N VAL A 709 19.22 -4.53 6.99
CA VAL A 709 19.57 -3.40 6.13
C VAL A 709 18.37 -2.48 5.91
N MET A 710 17.16 -3.03 5.74
CA MET A 710 15.94 -2.22 5.64
C MET A 710 15.63 -1.47 6.94
N GLU A 711 15.81 -2.10 8.11
CA GLU A 711 15.65 -1.46 9.43
C GLU A 711 16.66 -0.32 9.63
N GLU A 712 17.94 -0.55 9.29
CA GLU A 712 19.01 0.45 9.39
C GLU A 712 18.73 1.71 8.54
N HIS A 713 17.98 1.55 7.43
CA HIS A 713 17.55 2.66 6.56
C HIS A 713 16.14 3.19 6.89
N GLY A 714 15.51 2.72 7.98
CA GLY A 714 14.15 3.13 8.38
C GLY A 714 13.06 2.70 7.41
N LYS A 715 13.32 1.68 6.57
CA LYS A 715 12.38 1.17 5.55
C LYS A 715 11.52 0.01 6.05
N LEU A 716 11.92 -0.65 7.13
CA LEU A 716 11.18 -1.74 7.75
C LEU A 716 11.11 -1.56 9.27
N ASP A 717 9.93 -1.77 9.84
CA ASP A 717 9.73 -2.00 11.27
C ASP A 717 9.17 -3.41 11.47
N ARG A 718 10.00 -4.32 12.01
CA ARG A 718 9.59 -5.72 12.21
C ARG A 718 8.46 -5.88 13.22
N GLY A 719 8.38 -4.99 14.22
CA GLY A 719 7.34 -5.03 15.24
C GLY A 719 5.97 -4.74 14.63
N LEU A 720 5.88 -3.73 13.77
CA LEU A 720 4.66 -3.37 13.04
C LEU A 720 4.22 -4.48 12.08
N GLU A 721 5.17 -5.17 11.44
CA GLU A 721 4.90 -6.22 10.46
C GLU A 721 4.75 -7.63 11.05
N SER A 722 4.89 -7.77 12.38
CA SER A 722 4.93 -9.07 13.07
C SER A 722 6.02 -10.02 12.52
N LEU A 723 7.15 -9.46 12.09
CA LEU A 723 8.32 -10.20 11.64
C LEU A 723 9.21 -10.62 12.83
N PRO A 724 9.97 -11.72 12.72
CA PRO A 724 10.82 -12.20 13.80
C PRO A 724 11.99 -11.26 14.08
N THR A 725 12.32 -11.06 15.36
CA THR A 725 13.53 -10.34 15.78
C THR A 725 14.80 -11.07 15.32
N THR A 726 15.95 -10.38 15.31
CA THR A 726 17.25 -11.02 15.02
C THR A 726 17.52 -12.25 15.90
N ALA A 727 17.16 -12.21 17.19
CA ALA A 727 17.32 -13.34 18.09
C ALA A 727 16.44 -14.54 17.68
N GLN A 728 15.19 -14.28 17.28
CA GLN A 728 14.29 -15.33 16.79
C GLN A 728 14.77 -15.90 15.45
N MET A 729 15.30 -15.05 14.55
CA MET A 729 15.89 -15.51 13.29
C MET A 729 17.14 -16.37 13.51
N ALA A 730 18.02 -16.01 14.43
CA ALA A 730 19.17 -16.85 14.80
C ALA A 730 18.74 -18.25 15.27
N GLN A 731 17.70 -18.33 16.12
CA GLN A 731 17.13 -19.61 16.55
C GLN A 731 16.52 -20.41 15.39
N ARG A 732 15.83 -19.76 14.46
CA ARG A 732 15.26 -20.42 13.27
C ARG A 732 16.36 -20.96 12.37
N ILE A 733 17.40 -20.18 12.09
CA ILE A 733 18.56 -20.58 11.27
C ILE A 733 19.25 -21.80 11.89
N ALA A 734 19.54 -21.77 13.20
CA ALA A 734 20.15 -22.89 13.91
C ALA A 734 19.28 -24.18 13.87
N ALA A 735 17.96 -24.03 13.76
CA ALA A 735 17.01 -25.12 13.64
C ALA A 735 16.71 -25.53 12.17
N GLY A 736 17.42 -24.97 11.17
CA GLY A 736 17.16 -25.26 9.75
C GLY A 736 15.79 -24.76 9.27
N ARG A 737 15.26 -23.70 9.87
CA ARG A 737 13.97 -23.08 9.53
C ARG A 737 14.16 -21.67 8.98
N GLY A 738 13.21 -21.24 8.13
CA GLY A 738 13.18 -19.90 7.55
C GLY A 738 11.95 -19.09 7.96
N LEU A 739 11.67 -18.06 7.18
CA LEU A 739 10.40 -17.32 7.24
C LEU A 739 9.26 -18.17 6.68
N THR A 740 8.09 -18.06 7.30
CA THR A 740 6.82 -18.59 6.80
C THR A 740 6.33 -17.81 5.59
N ARG A 741 5.37 -18.35 4.83
CA ARG A 741 4.86 -17.67 3.63
C ARG A 741 4.23 -16.30 3.92
N PRO A 742 3.43 -16.09 4.98
CA PRO A 742 2.94 -14.76 5.34
C PRO A 742 4.06 -13.76 5.67
N GLU A 743 5.13 -14.19 6.36
CA GLU A 743 6.31 -13.35 6.63
C GLU A 743 7.05 -13.00 5.32
N LEU A 744 7.16 -13.95 4.38
CA LEU A 744 7.75 -13.70 3.06
C LEU A 744 6.91 -12.72 2.23
N CYS A 745 5.57 -12.70 2.38
CA CYS A 745 4.70 -11.71 1.73
C CYS A 745 5.04 -10.28 2.19
N SER A 746 5.26 -10.08 3.48
CA SER A 746 5.69 -8.77 4.03
C SER A 746 7.08 -8.39 3.52
N VAL A 747 8.06 -9.31 3.55
CA VAL A 747 9.43 -9.01 3.08
C VAL A 747 9.45 -8.74 1.56
N LEU A 748 8.65 -9.45 0.76
CA LEU A 748 8.48 -9.20 -0.67
C LEU A 748 7.97 -7.78 -0.92
N SER A 749 6.94 -7.39 -0.17
CA SER A 749 6.28 -6.09 -0.26
C SER A 749 7.24 -4.94 0.08
N TRP A 750 7.90 -5.00 1.24
CA TRP A 750 8.85 -3.97 1.65
C TRP A 750 10.08 -3.89 0.74
N THR A 751 10.53 -5.02 0.18
CA THR A 751 11.55 -5.03 -0.86
C THR A 751 11.08 -4.24 -2.08
N LYS A 752 9.87 -4.48 -2.58
CA LYS A 752 9.35 -3.75 -3.75
C LYS A 752 9.20 -2.26 -3.47
N ILE A 753 8.67 -1.88 -2.30
CA ILE A 753 8.51 -0.47 -1.90
C ILE A 753 9.84 0.25 -1.96
N TRP A 754 10.87 -0.31 -1.32
CA TRP A 754 12.15 0.38 -1.26
C TRP A 754 12.86 0.39 -2.62
N LEU A 755 12.84 -0.71 -3.36
CA LEU A 755 13.44 -0.75 -4.70
C LEU A 755 12.74 0.19 -5.67
N TYR A 756 11.42 0.38 -5.57
CA TYR A 756 10.68 1.36 -6.35
C TYR A 756 11.23 2.77 -6.14
N GLU A 757 11.40 3.20 -4.87
CA GLU A 757 11.98 4.51 -4.55
C GLU A 757 13.38 4.66 -5.15
N MET A 758 14.25 3.66 -4.96
CA MET A 758 15.62 3.69 -5.49
C MET A 758 15.67 3.73 -7.02
N ILE A 759 14.73 3.07 -7.70
CA ILE A 759 14.63 3.10 -9.17
C ILE A 759 14.12 4.47 -9.63
N LEU A 760 13.09 5.01 -8.98
CA LEU A 760 12.50 6.30 -9.34
C LEU A 760 13.49 7.46 -9.18
N ASP A 761 14.37 7.38 -8.17
CA ASP A 761 15.45 8.34 -7.91
C ASP A 761 16.66 8.18 -8.85
N SER A 762 16.65 7.19 -9.75
CA SER A 762 17.72 6.92 -10.70
C SER A 762 17.41 7.40 -12.13
N ASP A 763 18.38 7.21 -13.04
CA ASP A 763 18.22 7.44 -14.48
C ASP A 763 17.54 6.26 -15.21
N LEU A 764 17.27 5.16 -14.50
CA LEU A 764 16.73 3.95 -15.09
C LEU A 764 15.35 4.15 -15.74
N PRO A 765 14.39 4.91 -15.16
CA PRO A 765 13.08 5.11 -15.79
C PRO A 765 13.14 5.81 -17.16
N ASP A 766 14.21 6.58 -17.44
CA ASP A 766 14.41 7.27 -18.72
C ASP A 766 15.21 6.44 -19.73
N ASP A 767 15.67 5.24 -19.36
CA ASP A 767 16.48 4.40 -20.21
C ASP A 767 15.68 4.00 -21.47
N PRO A 768 16.16 4.30 -22.70
CA PRO A 768 15.44 3.99 -23.93
C PRO A 768 15.12 2.50 -24.10
N TYR A 769 15.87 1.60 -23.43
CA TYR A 769 15.57 0.18 -23.43
C TYR A 769 14.29 -0.16 -22.67
N LEU A 770 13.95 0.62 -21.63
CA LEU A 770 12.78 0.42 -20.80
C LEU A 770 11.52 1.12 -21.32
N ALA A 771 11.61 1.90 -22.39
CA ALA A 771 10.44 2.53 -23.02
C ALA A 771 9.33 1.52 -23.39
N ASP A 772 9.69 0.28 -23.79
CA ASP A 772 8.72 -0.80 -24.06
C ASP A 772 7.94 -1.23 -22.81
N ARG A 773 8.47 -1.03 -21.59
CA ARG A 773 7.74 -1.31 -20.34
C ARG A 773 6.55 -0.37 -20.15
N LEU A 774 6.71 0.89 -20.55
CA LEU A 774 5.62 1.84 -20.57
C LEU A 774 4.55 1.43 -21.59
N ILE A 775 4.97 0.98 -22.77
CA ILE A 775 4.04 0.55 -23.82
C ILE A 775 3.28 -0.70 -23.38
N THR A 776 3.98 -1.73 -22.90
CA THR A 776 3.40 -3.01 -22.49
C THR A 776 2.59 -2.96 -21.19
N TYR A 777 2.64 -1.85 -20.45
CA TYR A 777 1.72 -1.56 -19.36
C TYR A 777 0.28 -1.38 -19.85
N PHE A 778 0.08 -0.79 -21.04
CA PHE A 778 -1.27 -0.51 -21.55
C PHE A 778 -1.88 -1.69 -22.35
N PRO A 779 -3.22 -1.84 -22.36
CA PRO A 779 -3.94 -2.78 -23.20
C PRO A 779 -3.56 -2.71 -24.69
N LYS A 780 -3.75 -3.82 -25.42
CA LYS A 780 -3.33 -3.91 -26.83
C LYS A 780 -3.93 -2.81 -27.70
N ALA A 781 -5.23 -2.51 -27.50
CA ALA A 781 -5.92 -1.47 -28.26
C ALA A 781 -5.27 -0.08 -28.14
N LEU A 782 -4.71 0.26 -26.97
CA LEU A 782 -4.00 1.54 -26.77
C LEU A 782 -2.58 1.50 -27.32
N ARG A 783 -1.89 0.35 -27.21
CA ARG A 783 -0.56 0.17 -27.80
C ARG A 783 -0.59 0.39 -29.31
N ASP A 784 -1.59 -0.16 -29.98
CA ASP A 784 -1.69 -0.05 -31.43
C ASP A 784 -2.05 1.38 -31.89
N ARG A 785 -2.74 2.17 -31.06
CA ARG A 785 -3.29 3.49 -31.43
C ARG A 785 -2.52 4.69 -30.91
N TYR A 786 -1.89 4.58 -29.74
CA TYR A 786 -1.37 5.72 -28.96
C TYR A 786 0.04 5.47 -28.39
N ALA A 787 0.79 4.45 -28.87
CA ALA A 787 2.14 4.18 -28.38
C ALA A 787 3.11 5.37 -28.54
N ASP A 788 2.92 6.21 -29.56
CA ASP A 788 3.69 7.44 -29.79
C ASP A 788 3.39 8.53 -28.74
N ARG A 789 2.22 8.49 -28.09
CA ARG A 789 1.80 9.44 -27.04
C ARG A 789 2.25 9.02 -25.64
N MET A 790 2.46 7.72 -25.42
CA MET A 790 2.80 7.19 -24.10
C MET A 790 4.03 7.83 -23.45
N PRO A 791 5.12 8.20 -24.16
CA PRO A 791 6.25 8.92 -23.56
C PRO A 791 5.89 10.28 -22.94
N GLU A 792 4.82 10.91 -23.41
CA GLU A 792 4.29 12.18 -22.85
C GLU A 792 3.40 11.94 -21.63
N HIS A 793 3.12 10.67 -21.28
CA HIS A 793 2.32 10.32 -20.11
C HIS A 793 2.97 10.87 -18.84
N ARG A 794 2.19 11.57 -18.03
CA ARG A 794 2.73 12.31 -16.88
C ARG A 794 3.38 11.43 -15.82
N LEU A 795 2.89 10.21 -15.67
CA LEU A 795 3.44 9.20 -14.75
C LEU A 795 4.34 8.17 -15.47
N HIS A 796 4.92 8.49 -16.63
CA HIS A 796 5.71 7.51 -17.38
C HIS A 796 6.88 6.94 -16.54
N ARG A 797 7.56 7.79 -15.76
CA ARG A 797 8.66 7.36 -14.88
C ARG A 797 8.17 6.40 -13.81
N GLU A 798 7.08 6.74 -13.14
CA GLU A 798 6.50 5.93 -12.07
C GLU A 798 5.96 4.60 -12.63
N ILE A 799 5.32 4.58 -13.80
CA ILE A 799 4.89 3.35 -14.49
C ILE A 799 6.11 2.46 -14.81
N VAL A 800 7.16 3.02 -15.42
CA VAL A 800 8.37 2.25 -15.75
C VAL A 800 9.03 1.69 -14.49
N ALA A 801 9.11 2.48 -13.42
CA ALA A 801 9.66 2.04 -12.13
C ALA A 801 8.86 0.88 -11.54
N THR A 802 7.52 0.99 -11.48
CA THR A 802 6.61 -0.05 -10.97
C THR A 802 6.70 -1.34 -11.79
N VAL A 803 6.66 -1.27 -13.12
CA VAL A 803 6.76 -2.46 -13.97
C VAL A 803 8.14 -3.12 -13.81
N THR A 804 9.19 -2.31 -13.72
CA THR A 804 10.57 -2.79 -13.58
C THR A 804 10.78 -3.49 -12.23
N VAL A 805 10.34 -2.89 -11.12
CA VAL A 805 10.50 -3.50 -9.79
C VAL A 805 9.70 -4.79 -9.66
N ASN A 806 8.46 -4.82 -10.16
CA ASN A 806 7.64 -6.03 -10.13
C ASN A 806 8.30 -7.17 -10.90
N ARG A 807 8.74 -6.92 -12.15
CA ARG A 807 9.43 -7.94 -12.95
C ARG A 807 10.74 -8.39 -12.33
N PHE A 808 11.54 -7.47 -11.80
CA PHE A 808 12.82 -7.79 -11.17
C PHE A 808 12.61 -8.65 -9.93
N VAL A 809 11.78 -8.22 -8.98
CA VAL A 809 11.56 -8.95 -7.72
C VAL A 809 10.84 -10.28 -7.96
N ASN A 810 9.82 -10.33 -8.83
CA ASN A 810 9.10 -11.58 -9.10
C ASN A 810 10.02 -12.60 -9.79
N SER A 811 10.84 -12.17 -10.76
CA SER A 811 11.73 -13.08 -11.49
C SER A 811 13.02 -13.44 -10.73
N GLN A 812 13.62 -12.52 -9.97
CA GLN A 812 14.92 -12.71 -9.31
C GLN A 812 14.84 -12.97 -7.80
N GLY A 813 13.77 -12.54 -7.13
CA GLY A 813 13.51 -12.83 -5.73
C GLY A 813 13.85 -11.69 -4.77
N LEU A 814 13.36 -11.84 -3.54
CA LEU A 814 13.34 -10.82 -2.48
C LEU A 814 14.72 -10.29 -2.10
N THR A 815 15.76 -11.13 -2.11
CA THR A 815 17.10 -10.75 -1.64
C THR A 815 18.12 -10.55 -2.77
N SER A 816 17.69 -10.61 -4.03
CA SER A 816 18.63 -10.63 -5.14
C SER A 816 19.30 -9.28 -5.38
N TYR A 817 18.58 -8.17 -5.19
CA TYR A 817 19.21 -6.85 -5.14
C TYR A 817 20.26 -6.77 -4.04
N PHE A 818 19.87 -7.08 -2.79
CA PHE A 818 20.76 -7.04 -1.63
C PHE A 818 22.07 -7.80 -1.87
N ARG A 819 21.97 -9.08 -2.28
CA ARG A 819 23.14 -9.92 -2.49
C ARG A 819 24.02 -9.38 -3.63
N LEU A 820 23.44 -9.02 -4.78
CA LEU A 820 24.21 -8.48 -5.89
C LEU A 820 24.87 -7.14 -5.53
N SER A 821 24.16 -6.28 -4.81
CA SER A 821 24.68 -4.99 -4.33
C SER A 821 25.86 -5.19 -3.38
N GLU A 822 25.75 -6.08 -2.39
CA GLU A 822 26.82 -6.38 -1.44
C GLU A 822 28.04 -7.03 -2.12
N GLU A 823 27.81 -7.95 -3.05
CA GLU A 823 28.88 -8.70 -3.71
C GLU A 823 29.61 -7.86 -4.77
N THR A 824 28.94 -6.90 -5.42
CA THR A 824 29.50 -6.15 -6.57
C THR A 824 29.66 -4.65 -6.32
N SER A 825 29.19 -4.14 -5.17
CA SER A 825 29.11 -2.70 -4.86
C SER A 825 28.35 -1.89 -5.92
N SER A 826 27.44 -2.53 -6.66
CA SER A 826 26.65 -1.89 -7.72
C SER A 826 25.33 -1.36 -7.19
N ASN A 827 24.89 -0.23 -7.73
CA ASN A 827 23.56 0.32 -7.42
C ASN A 827 22.44 -0.43 -8.17
N ILE A 828 21.17 -0.13 -7.82
CA ILE A 828 20.00 -0.80 -8.39
C ILE A 828 19.91 -0.64 -9.92
N ALA A 829 20.27 0.52 -10.46
CA ALA A 829 20.18 0.80 -11.89
C ALA A 829 21.20 -0.04 -12.68
N GLN A 830 22.43 -0.17 -12.18
CA GLN A 830 23.46 -1.04 -12.73
C GLN A 830 23.03 -2.51 -12.68
N ILE A 831 22.51 -2.96 -11.53
CA ILE A 831 22.05 -4.34 -11.34
C ILE A 831 20.93 -4.69 -12.32
N ILE A 832 19.93 -3.82 -12.47
CA ILE A 832 18.81 -4.08 -13.38
C ILE A 832 19.28 -4.10 -14.84
N ARG A 833 20.14 -3.15 -15.28
CA ARG A 833 20.68 -3.16 -16.64
C ARG A 833 21.44 -4.46 -16.94
N ALA A 834 22.35 -4.86 -16.06
CA ALA A 834 23.07 -6.12 -16.18
C ALA A 834 22.15 -7.34 -16.17
N GLN A 835 21.08 -7.30 -15.35
CA GLN A 835 20.12 -8.39 -15.26
C GLN A 835 19.24 -8.53 -16.50
N LEU A 836 18.84 -7.42 -17.11
CA LEU A 836 18.10 -7.41 -18.38
C LEU A 836 18.98 -7.92 -19.52
N ALA A 837 20.23 -7.48 -19.60
CA ALA A 837 21.20 -8.01 -20.56
C ALA A 837 21.41 -9.52 -20.35
N ALA A 838 21.62 -9.98 -19.12
CA ALA A 838 21.76 -11.39 -18.79
C ALA A 838 20.55 -12.22 -19.25
N ARG A 839 19.32 -11.73 -19.03
CA ARG A 839 18.09 -12.42 -19.47
C ARG A 839 17.98 -12.53 -20.98
N ASN A 840 18.37 -11.49 -21.71
CA ASN A 840 18.38 -11.50 -23.18
C ASN A 840 19.42 -12.48 -23.71
N ILE A 841 20.66 -12.39 -23.22
CA ILE A 841 21.78 -13.24 -23.63
C ILE A 841 21.43 -14.72 -23.43
N MET A 842 20.81 -15.04 -22.29
CA MET A 842 20.42 -16.39 -21.93
C MET A 842 19.04 -16.82 -22.49
N GLN A 843 18.37 -15.96 -23.27
CA GLN A 843 17.07 -16.22 -23.91
C GLN A 843 15.97 -16.73 -22.96
N ILE A 844 15.94 -16.22 -21.73
CA ILE A 844 15.08 -16.72 -20.66
C ILE A 844 13.59 -16.58 -20.97
N ALA A 845 13.20 -15.52 -21.68
CA ALA A 845 11.79 -15.28 -22.01
C ALA A 845 11.16 -16.44 -22.79
N ARG A 846 11.92 -17.07 -23.71
CA ARG A 846 11.46 -18.26 -24.45
C ARG A 846 11.19 -19.44 -23.52
N LEU A 847 12.06 -19.64 -22.52
CA LEU A 847 11.95 -20.73 -21.56
C LEU A 847 10.77 -20.54 -20.62
N GLU A 848 10.59 -19.32 -20.10
CA GLU A 848 9.45 -18.98 -19.25
C GLU A 848 8.11 -19.14 -19.99
N GLN A 849 8.04 -18.80 -21.28
CA GLN A 849 6.84 -19.02 -22.11
C GLN A 849 6.51 -20.49 -22.34
N ALA A 850 7.50 -21.38 -22.34
CA ALA A 850 7.29 -22.82 -22.51
C ALA A 850 6.84 -23.52 -21.21
N MET A 851 6.91 -22.85 -20.07
CA MET A 851 6.52 -23.43 -18.78
C MET A 851 5.01 -23.63 -18.68
N THR A 852 4.61 -24.79 -18.15
CA THR A 852 3.22 -25.12 -17.82
C THR A 852 3.17 -25.76 -16.44
N THR A 853 2.05 -25.58 -15.73
CA THR A 853 1.76 -26.30 -14.49
C THR A 853 1.02 -27.62 -14.74
N LYS A 854 0.46 -27.81 -15.94
CA LYS A 854 -0.36 -28.98 -16.25
C LYS A 854 0.51 -30.25 -16.34
N GLY A 855 0.25 -31.22 -15.45
CA GLY A 855 0.95 -32.51 -15.43
C GLY A 855 2.38 -32.44 -14.88
N VAL A 856 2.76 -31.35 -14.23
CA VAL A 856 4.09 -31.14 -13.65
C VAL A 856 4.00 -31.20 -12.13
N ASP A 857 4.91 -31.94 -11.50
CA ASP A 857 5.05 -31.97 -10.04
C ASP A 857 5.47 -30.58 -9.50
N PRO A 858 4.90 -30.10 -8.38
CA PRO A 858 5.19 -28.77 -7.86
C PRO A 858 6.66 -28.55 -7.49
N THR A 859 7.35 -29.59 -7.04
CA THR A 859 8.78 -29.53 -6.72
C THR A 859 9.59 -29.37 -8.00
N ALA A 860 9.26 -30.10 -9.06
CA ALA A 860 9.91 -29.97 -10.36
C ALA A 860 9.71 -28.57 -10.98
N ASP A 861 8.48 -28.01 -10.94
CA ASP A 861 8.19 -26.63 -11.38
C ASP A 861 9.10 -25.62 -10.67
N VAL A 862 9.19 -25.70 -9.33
CA VAL A 862 9.98 -24.76 -8.54
C VAL A 862 11.48 -24.93 -8.79
N ILE A 863 11.98 -26.16 -8.93
CA ILE A 863 13.39 -26.41 -9.25
C ILE A 863 13.77 -25.79 -10.60
N VAL A 864 12.97 -26.01 -11.65
CA VAL A 864 13.22 -25.40 -12.98
C VAL A 864 13.38 -23.88 -12.87
N ARG A 865 12.43 -23.21 -12.20
CA ARG A 865 12.45 -21.75 -12.01
C ARG A 865 13.69 -21.28 -11.26
N ILE A 866 14.08 -22.00 -10.20
CA ILE A 866 15.27 -21.67 -9.42
C ILE A 866 16.55 -21.82 -10.26
N GLN A 867 16.66 -22.84 -11.12
CA GLN A 867 17.85 -23.00 -11.97
C GLN A 867 17.94 -21.88 -13.01
N LEU A 868 16.85 -21.54 -13.67
CA LEU A 868 16.81 -20.42 -14.62
C LEU A 868 17.18 -19.10 -13.93
N ARG A 869 16.61 -18.83 -12.75
CA ARG A 869 16.95 -17.66 -11.94
C ARG A 869 18.44 -17.64 -11.57
N ARG A 870 19.01 -18.76 -11.13
CA ARG A 870 20.44 -18.85 -10.77
C ARG A 870 21.34 -18.58 -11.96
N MET A 871 20.99 -19.06 -13.15
CA MET A 871 21.74 -18.78 -14.38
C MET A 871 21.76 -17.27 -14.67
N VAL A 872 20.59 -16.61 -14.60
CA VAL A 872 20.48 -15.17 -14.78
C VAL A 872 21.28 -14.41 -13.74
N GLU A 873 21.16 -14.77 -12.47
CA GLU A 873 21.88 -14.09 -11.39
C GLU A 873 23.41 -14.20 -11.55
N ARG A 874 23.91 -15.39 -11.91
CA ARG A 874 25.35 -15.60 -12.16
C ARG A 874 25.83 -14.80 -13.37
N ALA A 875 25.06 -14.78 -14.45
CA ALA A 875 25.35 -13.96 -15.62
C ALA A 875 25.32 -12.46 -15.31
N THR A 876 24.35 -12.02 -14.50
CA THR A 876 24.24 -10.63 -14.02
C THR A 876 25.48 -10.23 -13.24
N ARG A 877 25.89 -11.04 -12.27
CA ARG A 877 27.11 -10.81 -11.48
C ARG A 877 28.35 -10.73 -12.37
N TRP A 878 28.49 -11.66 -13.31
CA TRP A 878 29.61 -11.68 -14.23
C TRP A 878 29.68 -10.39 -15.07
N LEU A 879 28.54 -9.92 -15.59
CA LEU A 879 28.47 -8.65 -16.34
C LEU A 879 28.88 -7.46 -15.47
N LEU A 880 28.38 -7.37 -14.24
CA LEU A 880 28.73 -6.30 -13.30
C LEU A 880 30.24 -6.27 -13.00
N GLY A 881 30.88 -7.43 -12.86
CA GLY A 881 32.32 -7.53 -12.62
C GLY A 881 33.20 -7.19 -13.82
N ASN A 882 32.73 -7.48 -15.04
CA ASN A 882 33.54 -7.41 -16.27
C ASN A 882 33.20 -6.23 -17.20
N ARG A 883 32.04 -5.60 -17.02
CA ARG A 883 31.58 -4.43 -17.79
C ARG A 883 31.46 -3.22 -16.87
N ARG A 884 32.60 -2.59 -16.57
CA ARG A 884 32.64 -1.40 -15.72
C ARG A 884 31.97 -0.22 -16.42
N GLY A 885 31.21 0.58 -15.66
CA GLY A 885 30.50 1.76 -16.14
C GLY A 885 29.01 1.50 -16.38
N THR A 886 28.38 2.34 -17.20
CA THR A 886 26.97 2.17 -17.58
C THR A 886 26.86 1.13 -18.69
N LEU A 887 26.23 0.00 -18.37
CA LEU A 887 26.03 -1.10 -19.31
C LEU A 887 24.94 -0.73 -20.34
N ASP A 888 25.27 -0.82 -21.64
CA ASP A 888 24.28 -0.76 -22.72
C ASP A 888 23.66 -2.14 -22.92
N ILE A 889 22.37 -2.26 -22.58
CA ILE A 889 21.65 -3.53 -22.62
C ILE A 889 21.63 -4.11 -24.03
N LYS A 890 21.41 -3.29 -25.08
CA LYS A 890 21.29 -3.77 -26.46
C LYS A 890 22.65 -4.20 -27.00
N ALA A 891 23.68 -3.39 -26.77
CA ALA A 891 25.03 -3.66 -27.26
C ALA A 891 25.62 -4.94 -26.64
N GLU A 892 25.53 -5.09 -25.31
CA GLU A 892 26.03 -6.29 -24.63
C GLU A 892 25.22 -7.53 -25.01
N SER A 893 23.90 -7.41 -25.14
CA SER A 893 23.06 -8.53 -25.61
C SER A 893 23.50 -8.99 -27.01
N ALA A 894 23.65 -8.06 -27.95
CA ALA A 894 24.06 -8.36 -29.32
C ALA A 894 25.46 -8.97 -29.40
N PHE A 895 26.39 -8.51 -28.55
CA PHE A 895 27.76 -9.03 -28.50
C PHE A 895 27.81 -10.50 -28.07
N PHE A 896 27.08 -10.88 -27.01
CA PHE A 896 27.20 -12.22 -26.42
C PHE A 896 26.24 -13.26 -27.00
N GLN A 897 25.05 -12.86 -27.48
CA GLN A 897 23.94 -13.79 -27.73
C GLN A 897 24.30 -14.95 -28.67
N ALA A 898 24.96 -14.67 -29.81
CA ALA A 898 25.29 -15.72 -30.78
C ALA A 898 26.31 -16.73 -30.24
N GLY A 899 27.41 -16.23 -29.65
CA GLY A 899 28.45 -17.10 -29.10
C GLY A 899 27.98 -17.89 -27.87
N VAL A 900 27.14 -17.28 -27.02
CA VAL A 900 26.52 -17.99 -25.89
C VAL A 900 25.59 -19.09 -26.40
N ALA A 901 24.76 -18.81 -27.41
CA ALA A 901 23.88 -19.82 -27.98
C ALA A 901 24.66 -21.00 -28.58
N GLU A 902 25.78 -20.74 -29.25
CA GLU A 902 26.67 -21.77 -29.80
C GLU A 902 27.28 -22.66 -28.70
N VAL A 903 27.84 -22.04 -27.65
CA VAL A 903 28.40 -22.79 -26.51
C VAL A 903 27.32 -23.61 -25.80
N LEU A 904 26.12 -23.07 -25.61
CA LEU A 904 25.01 -23.81 -25.02
C LEU A 904 24.57 -24.98 -25.91
N ALA A 905 24.52 -24.83 -27.23
CA ALA A 905 24.13 -25.92 -28.12
C ALA A 905 25.06 -27.15 -28.01
N HIS A 906 26.34 -26.94 -27.71
CA HIS A 906 27.36 -27.98 -27.60
C HIS A 906 27.83 -28.26 -26.16
N LEU A 907 27.18 -27.70 -25.13
CA LEU A 907 27.71 -27.70 -23.77
C LEU A 907 27.94 -29.12 -23.22
N LEU A 908 27.06 -30.06 -23.54
CA LEU A 908 27.17 -31.45 -23.05
C LEU A 908 28.42 -32.15 -23.59
N GLU A 909 28.88 -31.80 -24.80
CA GLU A 909 30.10 -32.36 -25.40
C GLU A 909 31.38 -31.79 -24.75
N LEU A 910 31.25 -30.64 -24.06
CA LEU A 910 32.35 -29.93 -23.41
C LEU A 910 32.48 -30.27 -21.92
N MET A 911 31.38 -30.69 -21.28
CA MET A 911 31.33 -30.95 -19.84
C MET A 911 32.31 -32.02 -19.39
N THR A 912 32.96 -31.79 -18.24
CA THR A 912 33.69 -32.83 -17.50
C THR A 912 32.73 -33.96 -17.10
N ALA A 913 33.27 -35.15 -16.80
CA ALA A 913 32.44 -36.28 -16.38
C ALA A 913 31.57 -35.96 -15.15
N ARG A 914 32.07 -35.13 -14.23
CA ARG A 914 31.33 -34.65 -13.05
C ARG A 914 30.18 -33.73 -13.42
N HIS A 915 30.41 -32.77 -14.31
CA HIS A 915 29.37 -31.87 -14.80
C HIS A 915 28.25 -32.65 -15.50
N LEU A 916 28.62 -33.61 -16.36
CA LEU A 916 27.65 -34.45 -17.07
C LEU A 916 26.82 -35.32 -16.11
N ALA A 917 27.44 -35.90 -15.08
CA ALA A 917 26.72 -36.67 -14.06
C ALA A 917 25.67 -35.82 -13.31
N GLY A 918 26.05 -34.62 -12.85
CA GLY A 918 25.12 -33.71 -12.18
C GLY A 918 24.02 -33.18 -13.10
N TYR A 919 24.32 -33.00 -14.39
CA TYR A 919 23.34 -32.68 -15.41
C TYR A 919 22.31 -33.81 -15.59
N GLU A 920 22.77 -35.05 -15.80
CA GLU A 920 21.87 -36.20 -16.02
C GLU A 920 21.01 -36.50 -14.79
N GLU A 921 21.56 -36.38 -13.57
CA GLU A 921 20.81 -36.55 -12.33
C GLU A 921 19.66 -35.55 -12.22
N LEU A 922 19.93 -34.26 -12.39
CA LEU A 922 18.92 -33.22 -12.30
C LEU A 922 17.88 -33.34 -13.43
N LYS A 923 18.32 -33.64 -14.66
CA LYS A 923 17.41 -33.86 -15.79
C LYS A 923 16.49 -35.05 -15.53
N ALA A 924 17.02 -36.17 -15.05
CA ALA A 924 16.23 -37.35 -14.71
C ALA A 924 15.21 -37.04 -13.60
N GLN A 925 15.62 -36.30 -12.57
CA GLN A 925 14.72 -35.84 -11.52
C GLN A 925 13.56 -34.99 -12.07
N LEU A 926 13.86 -34.03 -12.96
CA LEU A 926 12.86 -33.14 -13.53
C LEU A 926 11.90 -33.87 -14.48
N LEU A 927 12.41 -34.80 -15.30
CA LEU A 927 11.60 -35.67 -16.16
C LEU A 927 10.66 -36.57 -15.34
N ALA A 928 11.17 -37.15 -14.24
CA ALA A 928 10.35 -37.94 -13.32
C ALA A 928 9.24 -37.11 -12.66
N GLY A 929 9.49 -35.82 -12.44
CA GLY A 929 8.50 -34.84 -11.99
C GLY A 929 7.61 -34.27 -13.11
N GLY A 930 7.63 -34.84 -14.33
CA GLY A 930 6.74 -34.44 -15.42
C GLY A 930 7.12 -33.16 -16.16
N ALA A 931 8.31 -32.59 -15.90
CA ALA A 931 8.80 -31.44 -16.68
C ALA A 931 8.98 -31.83 -18.16
N ALA A 932 8.60 -30.92 -19.07
CA ALA A 932 8.79 -31.14 -20.50
C ALA A 932 10.27 -31.41 -20.82
N PRO A 933 10.61 -32.33 -21.74
CA PRO A 933 12.01 -32.70 -22.00
C PRO A 933 12.94 -31.54 -22.35
N GLU A 934 12.45 -30.56 -23.12
CA GLU A 934 13.22 -29.34 -23.43
C GLU A 934 13.49 -28.51 -22.16
N LEU A 935 12.50 -28.33 -21.29
CA LEU A 935 12.67 -27.58 -20.03
C LEU A 935 13.58 -28.32 -19.04
N ALA A 936 13.46 -29.64 -18.91
CA ALA A 936 14.34 -30.44 -18.07
C ALA A 936 15.80 -30.37 -18.55
N HIS A 937 16.02 -30.47 -19.87
CA HIS A 937 17.33 -30.27 -20.49
C HIS A 937 17.88 -28.87 -20.17
N MET A 938 17.11 -27.82 -20.45
CA MET A 938 17.56 -26.43 -20.26
C MET A 938 17.81 -26.09 -18.79
N ALA A 939 16.97 -26.56 -17.87
CA ALA A 939 17.14 -26.33 -16.44
C ALA A 939 18.38 -27.05 -15.87
N ALA A 940 18.65 -28.28 -16.32
CA ALA A 940 19.87 -28.99 -15.95
C ALA A 940 21.11 -28.30 -16.52
N GLN A 941 21.03 -27.79 -17.75
CA GLN A 941 22.10 -27.04 -18.40
C GLN A 941 22.37 -25.68 -17.72
N ALA A 942 21.34 -25.03 -17.21
CA ALA A 942 21.40 -23.68 -16.62
C ALA A 942 22.40 -23.57 -15.46
N ARG A 943 22.71 -24.68 -14.77
CA ARG A 943 23.77 -24.74 -13.75
C ARG A 943 25.13 -24.27 -14.30
N TYR A 944 25.39 -24.53 -15.56
CA TYR A 944 26.68 -24.34 -16.22
C TYR A 944 26.66 -23.21 -17.27
N GLY A 945 25.48 -22.82 -17.76
CA GLY A 945 25.35 -21.89 -18.89
C GLY A 945 26.03 -20.52 -18.73
N HIS A 946 26.16 -20.02 -17.49
CA HIS A 946 26.87 -18.76 -17.22
C HIS A 946 28.36 -18.77 -17.63
N MET A 947 29.00 -19.94 -17.75
CA MET A 947 30.40 -20.08 -18.20
C MET A 947 30.58 -19.70 -19.68
N ALA A 948 29.50 -19.65 -20.47
CA ALA A 948 29.58 -19.21 -21.85
C ALA A 948 30.04 -17.75 -22.00
N LEU A 949 29.78 -16.88 -21.02
CA LEU A 949 30.18 -15.47 -21.05
C LEU A 949 31.70 -15.27 -21.09
N PRO A 950 32.50 -15.80 -20.14
CA PRO A 950 33.95 -15.67 -20.20
C PRO A 950 34.58 -16.37 -21.42
N ILE A 951 33.98 -17.47 -21.90
CA ILE A 951 34.40 -18.14 -23.14
C ILE A 951 34.28 -17.18 -24.34
N VAL A 952 33.10 -16.58 -24.54
CA VAL A 952 32.86 -15.64 -25.65
C VAL A 952 33.76 -14.42 -25.55
N GLN A 953 33.93 -13.85 -24.35
CA GLN A 953 34.82 -12.72 -24.16
C GLN A 953 36.28 -13.06 -24.50
N THR A 954 36.75 -14.24 -24.08
CA THR A 954 38.12 -14.68 -24.32
C THR A 954 38.36 -15.02 -25.80
N ALA A 955 37.42 -15.68 -26.44
CA ALA A 955 37.45 -15.96 -27.88
C ALA A 955 37.55 -14.68 -28.70
N HIS A 956 36.73 -13.68 -28.38
CA HIS A 956 36.81 -12.38 -29.03
C HIS A 956 38.14 -11.66 -28.76
N ARG A 957 38.63 -11.65 -27.51
CA ARG A 957 39.92 -11.05 -27.11
C ARG A 957 41.10 -11.65 -27.87
N LEU A 958 41.10 -12.96 -28.09
CA LEU A 958 42.18 -13.69 -28.75
C LEU A 958 41.98 -13.84 -30.27
N GLY A 959 40.84 -13.42 -30.82
CA GLY A 959 40.50 -13.63 -32.23
C GLY A 959 40.37 -15.10 -32.63
N ARG A 960 39.94 -15.97 -31.70
CA ARG A 960 39.81 -17.43 -31.91
C ARG A 960 38.34 -17.86 -32.00
N PRO A 961 38.03 -19.01 -32.64
CA PRO A 961 36.69 -19.60 -32.60
C PRO A 961 36.22 -19.84 -31.16
N VAL A 962 34.94 -19.59 -30.89
CA VAL A 962 34.37 -19.72 -29.53
C VAL A 962 34.49 -21.14 -28.98
N MET A 963 34.29 -22.14 -29.84
CA MET A 963 34.35 -23.55 -29.46
C MET A 963 35.76 -24.04 -29.14
N ASP A 964 36.80 -23.45 -29.74
CA ASP A 964 38.19 -23.76 -29.39
C ASP A 964 38.48 -23.34 -27.95
N ILE A 965 38.10 -22.11 -27.59
CA ILE A 965 38.25 -21.58 -26.23
C ILE A 965 37.40 -22.36 -25.24
N ALA A 966 36.18 -22.75 -25.63
CA ALA A 966 35.32 -23.55 -24.79
C ALA A 966 35.98 -24.90 -24.43
N ARG A 967 36.52 -25.63 -25.42
CA ARG A 967 37.24 -26.90 -25.18
C ARG A 967 38.42 -26.71 -24.24
N VAL A 968 39.23 -25.66 -24.46
CA VAL A 968 40.37 -25.33 -23.59
C VAL A 968 39.92 -25.03 -22.16
N MET A 969 38.87 -24.22 -21.97
CA MET A 969 38.39 -23.87 -20.62
C MET A 969 37.96 -25.10 -19.83
N PHE A 970 37.20 -26.01 -20.44
CA PHE A 970 36.77 -27.23 -19.77
C PHE A 970 37.93 -28.21 -19.49
N ALA A 971 38.90 -28.31 -20.39
CA ALA A 971 40.12 -29.10 -20.15
C ALA A 971 40.98 -28.51 -19.02
N VAL A 972 41.07 -27.18 -18.94
CA VAL A 972 41.71 -26.47 -17.81
C VAL A 972 40.97 -26.76 -16.51
N ALA A 973 39.64 -26.70 -16.53
CA ALA A 973 38.82 -26.95 -15.34
C ALA A 973 39.03 -28.37 -14.80
N GLU A 974 39.05 -29.39 -15.67
CA GLU A 974 39.31 -30.78 -15.29
C GLU A 974 40.76 -31.01 -14.87
N GLY A 975 41.73 -30.54 -15.65
CA GLY A 975 43.16 -30.75 -15.41
C GLY A 975 43.66 -30.12 -14.10
N LEU A 976 43.10 -28.98 -13.71
CA LEU A 976 43.45 -28.26 -12.49
C LEU A 976 42.47 -28.50 -11.32
N GLY A 977 41.36 -29.22 -11.56
CA GLY A 977 40.33 -29.50 -10.57
C GLY A 977 39.49 -28.28 -10.16
N LEU A 978 39.33 -27.30 -11.05
CA LEU A 978 38.53 -26.10 -10.80
C LEU A 978 37.03 -26.43 -10.68
N ASP A 979 36.55 -27.43 -11.41
CA ASP A 979 35.17 -27.92 -11.33
C ASP A 979 34.80 -28.37 -9.90
N ILE A 980 35.73 -29.03 -9.22
CA ILE A 980 35.60 -29.41 -7.80
C ILE A 980 35.65 -28.17 -6.89
N MET A 981 36.58 -27.26 -7.13
CA MET A 981 36.75 -26.07 -6.30
C MET A 981 35.53 -25.14 -6.36
N PHE A 982 34.89 -24.98 -7.53
CA PHE A 982 33.67 -24.18 -7.64
C PHE A 982 32.52 -24.78 -6.82
N ASP A 983 32.32 -26.10 -6.86
CA ASP A 983 31.32 -26.77 -6.04
C ASP A 983 31.65 -26.60 -4.53
N GLN A 984 32.92 -26.78 -4.14
CA GLN A 984 33.38 -26.55 -2.76
C GLN A 984 33.15 -25.11 -2.29
N VAL A 985 33.37 -24.10 -3.14
CA VAL A 985 33.09 -22.70 -2.82
C VAL A 985 31.58 -22.50 -2.56
N VAL A 986 30.72 -23.10 -3.38
CA VAL A 986 29.25 -23.00 -3.23
C VAL A 986 28.77 -23.68 -1.94
N GLU A 987 29.45 -24.74 -1.51
CA GLU A 987 29.13 -25.48 -0.28
C GLU A 987 29.63 -24.83 1.01
N LEU A 988 30.43 -23.74 0.92
CA LEU A 988 30.87 -23.01 2.10
C LEU A 988 29.69 -22.53 2.97
N PRO A 989 29.77 -22.67 4.30
CA PRO A 989 28.71 -22.22 5.19
C PRO A 989 28.61 -20.70 5.17
N VAL A 990 27.37 -20.19 5.07
CA VAL A 990 27.07 -18.75 5.11
C VAL A 990 26.23 -18.45 6.34
N ALA A 991 26.86 -17.89 7.38
CA ALA A 991 26.17 -17.50 8.62
C ALA A 991 25.86 -16.00 8.67
N GLY A 992 26.54 -15.17 7.87
CA GLY A 992 26.28 -13.74 7.81
C GLY A 992 26.84 -13.04 6.57
N ARG A 993 26.80 -11.70 6.61
CA ARG A 993 27.25 -10.81 5.51
C ARG A 993 28.68 -11.10 5.07
N TRP A 994 29.61 -11.27 6.01
CA TRP A 994 31.03 -11.47 5.71
C TRP A 994 31.30 -12.83 5.05
N ASP A 995 30.60 -13.89 5.47
CA ASP A 995 30.71 -15.19 4.83
C ASP A 995 30.20 -15.15 3.39
N LEU A 996 29.09 -14.42 3.16
CA LEU A 996 28.54 -14.21 1.81
C LEU A 996 29.54 -13.46 0.92
N MET A 997 30.16 -12.40 1.44
CA MET A 997 31.21 -11.66 0.71
C MET A 997 32.45 -12.52 0.45
N ALA A 998 32.89 -13.32 1.43
CA ALA A 998 34.07 -14.19 1.29
C ALA A 998 33.83 -15.30 0.26
N GLN A 999 32.66 -15.94 0.30
CA GLN A 999 32.25 -16.93 -0.70
C GLN A 999 32.20 -16.31 -2.10
N ALA A 1000 31.62 -15.11 -2.23
CA ALA A 1000 31.57 -14.40 -3.51
C ALA A 1000 32.97 -14.04 -4.01
N ALA A 1001 33.84 -13.50 -3.16
CA ALA A 1001 35.22 -13.14 -3.52
C ALA A 1001 36.02 -14.35 -3.99
N LEU A 1002 35.95 -15.49 -3.28
CA LEU A 1002 36.61 -16.73 -3.68
C LEU A 1002 36.13 -17.22 -5.06
N ARG A 1003 34.81 -17.24 -5.27
CA ARG A 1003 34.21 -17.65 -6.55
C ARG A 1003 34.68 -16.74 -7.68
N ASP A 1004 34.66 -15.43 -7.47
CA ASP A 1004 34.97 -14.46 -8.51
C ASP A 1004 36.48 -14.44 -8.82
N ASP A 1005 37.34 -14.63 -7.82
CA ASP A 1005 38.78 -14.85 -8.03
C ASP A 1005 39.04 -16.15 -8.80
N LEU A 1006 38.35 -17.24 -8.46
CA LEU A 1006 38.50 -18.52 -9.15
C LEU A 1006 38.07 -18.42 -10.62
N ALA A 1007 36.94 -17.76 -10.90
CA ALA A 1007 36.45 -17.54 -12.26
C ALA A 1007 37.36 -16.63 -13.10
N ARG A 1008 37.98 -15.61 -12.48
CA ARG A 1008 39.00 -14.81 -13.15
C ARG A 1008 40.22 -15.65 -13.51
N LEU A 1009 40.74 -16.44 -12.57
CA LEU A 1009 41.90 -17.30 -12.80
C LEU A 1009 41.63 -18.35 -13.87
N GLU A 1010 40.46 -18.99 -13.85
CA GLU A 1010 40.06 -19.91 -14.91
C GLU A 1010 40.08 -19.24 -16.30
N THR A 1011 39.54 -18.02 -16.39
CA THR A 1011 39.51 -17.25 -17.64
C THR A 1011 40.91 -16.86 -18.11
N ASP A 1012 41.78 -16.42 -17.20
CA ASP A 1012 43.15 -16.02 -17.52
C ASP A 1012 44.04 -17.21 -17.87
N ILE A 1013 43.92 -18.33 -17.14
CA ILE A 1013 44.61 -19.59 -17.46
C ILE A 1013 44.15 -20.13 -18.80
N THR A 1014 42.85 -20.14 -19.07
CA THR A 1014 42.30 -20.53 -20.39
C THR A 1014 42.95 -19.72 -21.51
N ALA A 1015 43.09 -18.40 -21.33
CA ALA A 1015 43.73 -17.53 -22.31
C ALA A 1015 45.24 -17.80 -22.44
N ALA A 1016 45.93 -18.06 -21.33
CA ALA A 1016 47.35 -18.43 -21.32
C ALA A 1016 47.59 -19.75 -22.07
N VAL A 1017 46.79 -20.78 -21.80
CA VAL A 1017 46.83 -22.07 -22.48
C VAL A 1017 46.56 -21.91 -23.98
N ALA A 1018 45.51 -21.17 -24.35
CA ALA A 1018 45.16 -20.92 -25.74
C ALA A 1018 46.24 -20.11 -26.50
N THR A 1019 47.06 -19.32 -25.79
CA THR A 1019 48.18 -18.55 -26.34
C THR A 1019 49.45 -19.39 -26.45
N ALA A 1020 49.74 -20.24 -25.46
CA ALA A 1020 50.88 -21.14 -25.43
C ALA A 1020 50.79 -22.24 -26.51
N ALA A 1021 49.58 -22.66 -26.87
CA ALA A 1021 49.31 -23.67 -27.87
C ALA A 1021 48.33 -23.16 -28.96
N PRO A 1022 48.74 -22.19 -29.82
CA PRO A 1022 47.82 -21.50 -30.72
C PRO A 1022 47.27 -22.38 -31.86
N ASN A 1023 48.01 -23.43 -32.24
CA ASN A 1023 47.68 -24.33 -33.35
C ASN A 1023 47.32 -25.76 -32.90
N GLU A 1024 47.20 -26.00 -31.59
CA GLU A 1024 46.86 -27.34 -31.07
C GLU A 1024 45.33 -27.48 -30.96
N PRO A 1025 44.70 -28.37 -31.77
CA PRO A 1025 43.25 -28.61 -31.69
C PRO A 1025 42.83 -29.48 -30.50
N ASP A 1026 43.75 -30.23 -29.89
CA ASP A 1026 43.50 -31.11 -28.75
C ASP A 1026 43.68 -30.34 -27.43
N ALA A 1027 42.58 -30.06 -26.73
CA ALA A 1027 42.59 -29.21 -25.53
C ALA A 1027 43.45 -29.79 -24.39
N ASP A 1028 43.48 -31.12 -24.23
CA ASP A 1028 44.30 -31.77 -23.20
C ASP A 1028 45.79 -31.61 -23.50
N LYS A 1029 46.16 -31.70 -24.77
CA LYS A 1029 47.54 -31.42 -25.20
C LYS A 1029 47.89 -29.95 -25.06
N ALA A 1030 46.96 -29.04 -25.37
CA ALA A 1030 47.17 -27.62 -25.16
C ALA A 1030 47.48 -27.30 -23.69
N VAL A 1031 46.73 -27.90 -22.75
CA VAL A 1031 46.99 -27.79 -21.31
C VAL A 1031 48.35 -28.39 -20.95
N ALA A 1032 48.71 -29.56 -21.48
CA ALA A 1032 50.02 -30.18 -21.24
C ALA A 1032 51.18 -29.30 -21.74
N ILE A 1033 51.08 -28.74 -22.95
CA ILE A 1033 52.07 -27.82 -23.53
C ILE A 1033 52.26 -26.58 -22.66
N TRP A 1034 51.17 -26.02 -22.12
CA TRP A 1034 51.25 -24.88 -21.22
C TRP A 1034 51.91 -25.27 -19.88
N LEU A 1035 51.56 -26.42 -19.31
CA LEU A 1035 52.17 -26.91 -18.06
C LEU A 1035 53.67 -27.17 -18.19
N GLU A 1036 54.15 -27.62 -19.35
CA GLU A 1036 55.59 -27.81 -19.63
C GLU A 1036 56.38 -26.49 -19.62
N GLN A 1037 55.70 -25.34 -19.79
CA GLN A 1037 56.31 -24.01 -19.75
C GLN A 1037 56.42 -23.44 -18.33
N ILE A 1038 55.88 -24.12 -17.32
CA ILE A 1038 55.83 -23.67 -15.93
C ILE A 1038 56.83 -24.46 -15.08
N ASP A 1039 57.84 -23.77 -14.54
CA ASP A 1039 58.81 -24.36 -13.63
C ASP A 1039 58.12 -24.82 -12.33
N GLY A 1040 58.12 -26.13 -12.06
CA GLY A 1040 57.55 -26.71 -10.83
C GLY A 1040 56.06 -27.09 -10.91
N ALA A 1041 55.46 -27.09 -12.10
CA ALA A 1041 54.05 -27.42 -12.33
C ALA A 1041 53.57 -28.72 -11.64
N GLU A 1042 54.39 -29.78 -11.62
CA GLU A 1042 54.02 -31.05 -10.96
C GLU A 1042 53.78 -30.90 -9.45
N GLY A 1043 54.54 -30.03 -8.78
CA GLY A 1043 54.38 -29.75 -7.35
C GLY A 1043 53.11 -28.97 -7.05
N GLU A 1044 52.80 -28.01 -7.92
CA GLU A 1044 51.58 -27.20 -7.84
C GLU A 1044 50.33 -28.04 -8.12
N LEU A 1045 50.34 -28.88 -9.16
CA LEU A 1045 49.28 -29.84 -9.46
C LEU A 1045 49.04 -30.82 -8.31
N ARG A 1046 50.11 -31.29 -7.64
CA ARG A 1046 49.96 -32.16 -6.46
C ARG A 1046 49.24 -31.43 -5.33
N THR A 1047 49.58 -30.16 -5.10
CA THR A 1047 48.93 -29.33 -4.09
C THR A 1047 47.45 -29.11 -4.42
N LEU A 1048 47.11 -28.80 -5.69
CA LEU A 1048 45.72 -28.65 -6.12
C LEU A 1048 44.92 -29.96 -5.92
N ARG A 1049 45.51 -31.12 -6.22
CA ARG A 1049 44.89 -32.43 -5.96
C ARG A 1049 44.66 -32.71 -4.48
N GLU A 1050 45.60 -32.38 -3.60
CA GLU A 1050 45.44 -32.53 -2.15
C GLU A 1050 44.30 -31.64 -1.60
N ILE A 1051 44.14 -30.44 -2.17
CA ILE A 1051 43.05 -29.52 -1.83
C ILE A 1051 41.70 -30.11 -2.26
N THR A 1052 41.57 -30.53 -3.52
CA THR A 1052 40.30 -31.03 -4.07
C THR A 1052 39.85 -32.38 -3.49
N GLN A 1053 40.78 -33.16 -2.93
CA GLN A 1053 40.46 -34.43 -2.25
C GLN A 1053 39.93 -34.27 -0.82
N GLY A 1054 40.10 -33.10 -0.19
CA GLY A 1054 39.59 -32.86 1.16
C GLY A 1054 38.39 -31.92 1.22
N PRO A 1055 37.94 -31.55 2.44
CA PRO A 1055 36.75 -30.72 2.61
C PRO A 1055 36.92 -29.31 2.01
N GLY A 1056 35.83 -28.75 1.50
CA GLY A 1056 35.77 -27.36 1.06
C GLY A 1056 35.86 -26.41 2.26
N GLU A 1057 37.05 -25.93 2.56
CA GLU A 1057 37.31 -24.97 3.63
C GLU A 1057 37.96 -23.71 3.08
N LEU A 1058 37.61 -22.54 3.64
CA LEU A 1058 38.12 -21.23 3.21
C LEU A 1058 39.65 -21.21 3.10
N ALA A 1059 40.36 -21.83 4.06
CA ALA A 1059 41.82 -21.90 4.07
C ALA A 1059 42.38 -22.68 2.88
N ARG A 1060 41.81 -23.85 2.57
CA ARG A 1060 42.24 -24.70 1.44
C ARG A 1060 42.00 -24.00 0.11
N LEU A 1061 40.81 -23.42 -0.06
CA LEU A 1061 40.45 -22.68 -1.27
C LEU A 1061 41.31 -21.43 -1.46
N SER A 1062 41.70 -20.74 -0.38
CA SER A 1062 42.63 -19.61 -0.44
C SER A 1062 44.04 -20.05 -0.89
N VAL A 1063 44.51 -21.21 -0.44
CA VAL A 1063 45.77 -21.79 -0.91
C VAL A 1063 45.67 -22.16 -2.39
N ALA A 1064 44.54 -22.73 -2.83
CA ALA A 1064 44.31 -23.05 -4.24
C ALA A 1064 44.42 -21.81 -5.13
N LEU A 1065 43.77 -20.70 -4.76
CA LEU A 1065 43.87 -19.44 -5.50
C LEU A 1065 45.31 -18.93 -5.60
N ARG A 1066 46.10 -19.06 -4.53
CA ARG A 1066 47.51 -18.67 -4.56
C ARG A 1066 48.32 -19.55 -5.50
N THR A 1067 48.11 -20.87 -5.46
CA THR A 1067 48.78 -21.82 -6.35
C THR A 1067 48.42 -21.57 -7.82
N LEU A 1068 47.14 -21.35 -8.13
CA LEU A 1068 46.69 -21.02 -9.48
C LEU A 1068 47.26 -19.68 -9.99
N ARG A 1069 47.43 -18.68 -9.10
CA ARG A 1069 48.12 -17.43 -9.44
C ARG A 1069 49.60 -17.62 -9.73
N ALA A 1070 50.27 -18.53 -9.01
CA ALA A 1070 51.68 -18.83 -9.24
C ALA A 1070 51.88 -19.51 -10.61
N MET A 1071 50.96 -20.39 -11.02
CA MET A 1071 50.97 -21.00 -12.35
C MET A 1071 50.78 -19.99 -13.51
N LEU A 1072 50.23 -18.81 -13.24
CA LEU A 1072 50.05 -17.74 -14.23
C LEU A 1072 51.22 -16.75 -14.32
N ALA A 1073 52.06 -16.69 -13.28
CA ALA A 1073 53.13 -15.71 -13.13
C ALA A 1073 54.40 -16.16 -13.85
#